data_AF-A0A3A5VRE1-F1
#
_entry.id   AF-A0A3A5VRE1-F1
#
_cell.length_a   1.000
_cell.length_b   1.000
_cell.length_c   1.000
_cell.angle_alpha   90.00
_cell.angle_beta   90.00
_cell.angle_gamma   90.00
#
_symmetry.space_group_name_H-M   'P 1'
#
loop_
_entity.id
_entity.type
_entity.pdbx_description
1 polymer ?
#
loop_
_entity_poly.entity_id
_entity_poly.type
_entity_poly.pdbx_seq_one_letter_code
_entity_poly.pdbx_strand_id
1 'polypeptide(L)'
;MPSSAIRSRYQRRILDWLLDGGGTVSQASASLGIAMPHASLAMRNLREAGEVQRDDGASIRGAVHRLTENGAQRLLMDLVGRLKKYTRQIPSDKNAVVLSSDGTSIVLGILETPESRLFQLPKRTELLKSNDEDFSIGKEGGLWAVQRGEKIHWFDLEHFESTTSPPELQEGTLTAWVSREESVGIVRLRLLEQFEAWNVPDGAWIELKIRSETGPPQIRLGEHSIGSVQGTSYQVSPERGLYAHLPSAVDRNLLVSSLGDRAQLMTESIAFAQDRSLPVDLVSTWMRRRHPRLSNVKRNARIRSLKRWLLSGRGQQPNLHLRRSLLADFGDRSWSEHSQAVDVILLEGVSQNGAACIIEWLLESTILDCIVEWPWAGGNEQHLLDRLLASGRCRALITSRGEPLNLSSRTSTLQGTPQLAVVSYRLHNLLELNIQLDRSNVRTEPETSRQLLPNNAAELLAWHGSGGMNEQTLSDTSNEESQHIALVRKAMRMYPNGDSTFSNSIERTNPLASWIASPMDERNSRWQRLHPILTQGWVDLLDPHSMDIKSLINGMARTSSEWKQRAFSVLMMRLSNENSLLLDVAKMLEDPLSGSIAAHTIITTSPYFDEEMDALLSDASSIWLDAPYRPEDVLMVLFPPSVELSGERELLFEQYLKAGQVHPRGSILWAWSNAVARIRDDTPLSLDLIRSCMNVLPSQWWSAWAFDWLTFQLSTSSGREWLATHPLSWPSLLARPHGERVGLPGIGRTHSGFVPNQELMINLLMVPEGEGKASLMDVYDMIQSLESERPVHQGRIHPLVGWLARDVSTWPLFSTDELFLGDSDVSALLIGRAMLNRIEI
;
A
#
# COMPACT_ATOMS: atom_id res chain seq x y z
N MET A 1 -12.43 -42.28 -53.96
CA MET A 1 -11.54 -42.70 -52.86
C MET A 1 -12.39 -43.25 -51.72
N PRO A 2 -11.97 -44.33 -51.04
CA PRO A 2 -12.81 -45.02 -50.06
C PRO A 2 -13.13 -44.09 -48.88
N SER A 3 -14.30 -44.25 -48.28
CA SER A 3 -14.83 -43.36 -47.24
C SER A 3 -13.83 -43.13 -46.12
N SER A 4 -13.29 -41.91 -45.99
CA SER A 4 -12.38 -41.48 -44.91
C SER A 4 -13.06 -41.41 -43.54
N ALA A 5 -14.36 -41.72 -43.46
CA ALA A 5 -15.16 -41.67 -42.25
C ALA A 5 -15.08 -42.98 -41.44
N ILE A 6 -14.82 -42.86 -40.14
CA ILE A 6 -14.84 -43.96 -39.17
C ILE A 6 -16.31 -44.35 -38.94
N ARG A 7 -16.70 -45.53 -39.43
CA ARG A 7 -18.09 -46.05 -39.33
C ARG A 7 -18.48 -46.51 -37.92
N SER A 8 -17.51 -46.96 -37.13
CA SER A 8 -17.77 -47.45 -35.76
C SER A 8 -17.71 -46.31 -34.74
N ARG A 9 -18.83 -46.02 -34.10
CA ARG A 9 -18.91 -45.03 -33.01
C ARG A 9 -17.99 -45.38 -31.84
N TYR A 10 -17.85 -46.67 -31.51
CA TYR A 10 -16.99 -47.12 -30.42
C TYR A 10 -15.50 -46.86 -30.70
N GLN A 11 -15.04 -47.12 -31.93
CA GLN A 11 -13.65 -46.87 -32.33
C GLN A 11 -13.30 -45.39 -32.23
N ARG A 12 -14.20 -44.52 -32.71
CA ARG A 12 -14.02 -43.07 -32.65
C ARG A 12 -13.93 -42.54 -31.22
N ARG A 13 -14.86 -42.97 -30.35
CA ARG A 13 -14.87 -42.55 -28.93
C ARG A 13 -13.59 -42.98 -28.21
N ILE A 14 -13.06 -44.16 -28.54
CA ILE A 14 -11.81 -44.66 -27.97
C ILE A 14 -10.60 -43.86 -28.49
N LEU A 15 -10.53 -43.58 -29.79
CA LEU A 15 -9.45 -42.76 -30.36
C LEU A 15 -9.45 -41.33 -29.80
N ASP A 16 -10.63 -40.72 -29.65
CA ASP A 16 -10.77 -39.38 -29.06
C ASP A 16 -10.44 -39.36 -27.56
N TRP A 17 -10.69 -40.45 -26.83
CA TRP A 17 -10.27 -40.60 -25.43
C TRP A 17 -8.75 -40.81 -25.28
N LEU A 18 -8.13 -41.56 -26.19
CA LEU A 18 -6.68 -41.79 -26.20
C LEU A 18 -5.86 -40.55 -26.60
N LEU A 19 -6.50 -39.49 -27.12
CA LEU A 19 -5.85 -38.18 -27.31
C LEU A 19 -5.44 -37.55 -25.98
N ASP A 20 -6.20 -37.80 -24.90
CA ASP A 20 -5.94 -37.23 -23.58
C ASP A 20 -4.87 -38.01 -22.79
N GLY A 21 -4.28 -39.05 -23.39
CA GLY A 21 -3.23 -39.88 -22.81
C GLY A 21 -3.45 -41.37 -23.02
N GLY A 22 -2.53 -42.18 -22.48
CA GLY A 22 -2.66 -43.62 -22.53
C GLY A 22 -3.58 -44.18 -21.45
N GLY A 23 -4.26 -45.29 -21.74
CA GLY A 23 -5.03 -45.98 -20.71
C GLY A 23 -5.33 -47.44 -21.00
N THR A 24 -5.84 -48.13 -19.99
CA THR A 24 -6.21 -49.55 -20.08
C THR A 24 -7.62 -49.73 -20.66
N VAL A 25 -7.93 -50.94 -21.14
CA VAL A 25 -9.27 -51.27 -21.65
C VAL A 25 -10.35 -51.07 -20.58
N SER A 26 -10.05 -51.41 -19.32
CA SER A 26 -10.97 -51.20 -18.19
C SER A 26 -11.23 -49.72 -17.92
N GLN A 27 -10.18 -48.88 -17.99
CA GLN A 27 -10.32 -47.42 -17.85
C GLN A 27 -11.15 -46.83 -18.99
N ALA A 28 -10.92 -47.26 -20.24
CA ALA A 28 -11.70 -46.82 -21.40
C ALA A 28 -13.19 -47.23 -21.29
N SER A 29 -13.45 -48.45 -20.80
CA SER A 29 -14.80 -48.97 -20.57
C SER A 29 -15.55 -48.12 -19.52
N ALA A 30 -14.88 -47.80 -18.40
CA ALA A 30 -15.45 -46.99 -17.33
C ALA A 30 -15.66 -45.52 -17.76
N SER A 31 -14.66 -44.89 -18.36
CA SER A 31 -14.71 -43.47 -18.75
C SER A 31 -15.72 -43.19 -19.86
N LEU A 32 -15.86 -44.10 -20.82
CA LEU A 32 -16.76 -43.95 -21.96
C LEU A 32 -18.13 -44.61 -21.75
N GLY A 33 -18.34 -45.32 -20.63
CA GLY A 33 -19.56 -46.09 -20.40
C GLY A 33 -19.81 -47.16 -21.48
N ILE A 34 -18.75 -47.73 -22.05
CA ILE A 34 -18.82 -48.78 -23.07
C ILE A 34 -18.67 -50.12 -22.35
N ALA A 35 -19.55 -51.09 -22.61
CA ALA A 35 -19.42 -52.43 -22.02
C ALA A 35 -18.05 -53.06 -22.38
N MET A 36 -17.39 -53.67 -21.40
CA MET A 36 -16.02 -54.20 -21.53
C MET A 36 -15.81 -55.02 -22.83
N PRO A 37 -16.69 -55.97 -23.22
CA PRO A 37 -16.48 -56.75 -24.44
C PRO A 37 -16.37 -55.89 -25.71
N HIS A 38 -17.16 -54.82 -25.82
CA HIS A 38 -17.13 -53.91 -26.95
C HIS A 38 -15.88 -53.02 -26.94
N ALA A 39 -15.47 -52.54 -25.76
CA ALA A 39 -14.23 -51.77 -25.61
C ALA A 39 -13.00 -52.61 -25.98
N SER A 40 -12.95 -53.87 -25.53
CA SER A 40 -11.88 -54.81 -25.85
C SER A 40 -11.81 -55.14 -27.33
N LEU A 41 -12.96 -55.38 -27.98
CA LEU A 41 -13.02 -55.66 -29.41
C LEU A 41 -12.58 -54.44 -30.24
N ALA A 42 -13.07 -53.25 -29.89
CA ALA A 42 -12.70 -52.02 -30.58
C ALA A 42 -11.19 -51.73 -30.45
N MET A 43 -10.62 -51.83 -29.24
CA MET A 43 -9.18 -51.66 -29.01
C MET A 43 -8.33 -52.69 -29.77
N ARG A 44 -8.79 -53.94 -29.86
CA ARG A 44 -8.13 -54.96 -30.68
C ARG A 44 -8.11 -54.57 -32.15
N ASN A 45 -9.25 -54.18 -32.71
CA ASN A 45 -9.36 -53.79 -34.11
C ASN A 45 -8.52 -52.55 -34.44
N LEU A 46 -8.48 -51.57 -33.53
CA LEU A 46 -7.65 -50.36 -33.67
C LEU A 46 -6.15 -50.70 -33.64
N ARG A 47 -5.75 -51.67 -32.82
CA ARG A 47 -4.36 -52.16 -32.78
C ARG A 47 -3.99 -52.95 -34.04
N GLU A 48 -4.87 -53.82 -34.52
CA GLU A 48 -4.68 -54.54 -35.79
C GLU A 48 -4.57 -53.58 -36.99
N ALA A 49 -5.25 -52.43 -36.93
CA ALA A 49 -5.13 -51.36 -37.92
C ALA A 49 -3.90 -50.45 -37.72
N GLY A 50 -3.08 -50.68 -36.68
CA GLY A 50 -1.89 -49.87 -36.39
C GLY A 50 -2.19 -48.46 -35.90
N GLU A 51 -3.39 -48.20 -35.38
CA GLU A 51 -3.81 -46.87 -34.90
C GLU A 51 -3.55 -46.67 -33.41
N VAL A 52 -3.50 -47.77 -32.66
CA VAL A 52 -3.26 -47.80 -31.23
C VAL A 52 -2.12 -48.77 -30.94
N GLN A 53 -1.13 -48.31 -30.18
CA GLN A 53 -0.03 -49.15 -29.71
C GLN A 53 -0.27 -49.53 -28.26
N ARG A 54 0.18 -50.73 -27.88
CA ARG A 54 0.17 -51.19 -26.49
C ARG A 54 1.59 -51.13 -25.95
N ASP A 55 1.78 -50.62 -24.74
CA ASP A 55 3.08 -50.64 -24.07
C ASP A 55 3.46 -52.09 -23.74
N ASP A 56 4.52 -52.62 -24.35
CA ASP A 56 4.91 -54.04 -24.25
C ASP A 56 5.59 -54.43 -22.92
N GLY A 57 5.83 -53.47 -22.01
CA GLY A 57 6.47 -53.68 -20.72
C GLY A 57 5.57 -54.23 -19.60
N ALA A 58 4.26 -54.34 -19.83
CA ALA A 58 3.28 -54.80 -18.83
C ALA A 58 2.60 -56.13 -19.24
N SER A 59 2.16 -56.91 -18.26
CA SER A 59 1.38 -58.13 -18.49
C SER A 59 0.18 -57.86 -19.41
N ILE A 60 -0.23 -58.85 -20.23
CA ILE A 60 -1.33 -58.72 -21.20
C ILE A 60 -2.62 -58.14 -20.57
N ARG A 61 -2.82 -58.37 -19.26
CA ARG A 61 -3.88 -57.72 -18.46
C ARG A 61 -3.35 -56.45 -17.81
N GLY A 62 -3.94 -55.31 -18.18
CA GLY A 62 -3.61 -54.01 -17.58
C GLY A 62 -2.59 -53.18 -18.36
N ALA A 63 -2.18 -53.61 -19.56
CA ALA A 63 -1.29 -52.81 -20.40
C ALA A 63 -1.96 -51.50 -20.87
N VAL A 64 -1.21 -50.41 -20.76
CA VAL A 64 -1.60 -49.08 -21.22
C VAL A 64 -1.53 -49.06 -22.74
N HIS A 65 -2.60 -48.56 -23.36
CA HIS A 65 -2.68 -48.35 -24.80
C HIS A 65 -2.52 -46.87 -25.08
N ARG A 66 -1.78 -46.51 -26.13
CA ARG A 66 -1.51 -45.13 -26.56
C ARG A 66 -1.88 -44.94 -28.02
N LEU A 67 -2.30 -43.73 -28.36
CA LEU A 67 -2.58 -43.36 -29.73
C LEU A 67 -1.28 -43.27 -30.54
N THR A 68 -1.28 -43.83 -31.76
CA THR A 68 -0.18 -43.66 -32.73
C THR A 68 -0.43 -42.46 -33.62
N GLU A 69 0.61 -41.99 -34.33
CA GLU A 69 0.47 -40.92 -35.33
C GLU A 69 -0.56 -41.26 -36.42
N ASN A 70 -0.59 -42.51 -36.89
CA ASN A 70 -1.58 -43.01 -37.84
C ASN A 70 -3.01 -42.94 -37.27
N GLY A 71 -3.19 -43.29 -35.99
CA GLY A 71 -4.48 -43.16 -35.29
C GLY A 71 -4.94 -41.71 -35.16
N ALA A 72 -4.03 -40.80 -34.82
CA ALA A 72 -4.32 -39.36 -34.75
C ALA A 72 -4.71 -38.79 -36.13
N GLN A 73 -3.98 -39.17 -37.18
CA GLN A 73 -4.25 -38.74 -38.55
C GLN A 73 -5.60 -39.28 -39.05
N ARG A 74 -5.91 -40.56 -38.78
CA ARG A 74 -7.21 -41.15 -39.13
C ARG A 74 -8.37 -40.44 -38.43
N LEU A 75 -8.22 -40.10 -37.16
CA LEU A 75 -9.22 -39.35 -36.41
C LEU A 75 -9.43 -37.94 -36.98
N LEU A 76 -8.35 -37.26 -37.39
CA LEU A 76 -8.42 -35.96 -38.05
C LEU A 76 -9.11 -36.06 -39.42
N MET A 77 -8.75 -37.06 -40.24
CA MET A 77 -9.38 -37.29 -41.55
C MET A 77 -10.89 -37.60 -41.45
N ASP A 78 -11.33 -38.27 -40.38
CA ASP A 78 -12.76 -38.47 -40.10
C ASP A 78 -13.48 -37.14 -39.87
N LEU A 79 -12.88 -36.22 -39.10
CA LEU A 79 -13.43 -34.90 -38.82
C LEU A 79 -13.45 -34.02 -40.09
N VAL A 80 -12.38 -34.02 -40.88
CA VAL A 80 -12.34 -33.33 -42.19
C VAL A 80 -13.38 -33.90 -43.16
N GLY A 81 -13.59 -35.23 -43.15
CA GLY A 81 -14.65 -35.86 -43.93
C GLY A 81 -16.06 -35.40 -43.53
N ARG A 82 -16.30 -35.15 -42.23
CA ARG A 82 -17.57 -34.58 -41.75
C ARG A 82 -17.70 -33.10 -42.07
N LEU A 83 -16.63 -32.32 -41.96
CA LEU A 83 -16.61 -30.92 -42.41
C LEU A 83 -17.06 -30.81 -43.88
N LYS A 84 -16.41 -31.57 -44.79
CA LYS A 84 -16.77 -31.64 -46.23
C LYS A 84 -18.25 -31.96 -46.50
N LYS A 85 -18.90 -32.67 -45.57
CA LYS A 85 -20.31 -33.03 -45.67
C LYS A 85 -21.22 -31.90 -45.20
N TYR A 86 -20.85 -31.18 -44.15
CA TYR A 86 -21.73 -30.24 -43.43
C TYR A 86 -21.47 -28.76 -43.73
N THR A 87 -20.35 -28.39 -44.36
CA THR A 87 -20.01 -26.99 -44.70
C THR A 87 -20.37 -26.59 -46.14
N ARG A 88 -21.17 -27.38 -46.85
CA ARG A 88 -21.60 -27.07 -48.23
C ARG A 88 -22.57 -25.88 -48.32
N GLN A 89 -23.30 -25.60 -47.25
CA GLN A 89 -24.20 -24.46 -47.11
C GLN A 89 -24.04 -23.92 -45.70
N ILE A 90 -23.48 -22.72 -45.57
CA ILE A 90 -23.24 -22.04 -44.30
C ILE A 90 -24.41 -21.05 -44.06
N PRO A 91 -25.21 -21.20 -42.99
CA PRO A 91 -26.23 -20.22 -42.63
C PRO A 91 -25.60 -18.89 -42.24
N SER A 92 -26.18 -17.76 -42.67
CA SER A 92 -25.63 -16.42 -42.43
C SER A 92 -25.66 -15.96 -40.97
N ASP A 93 -26.48 -16.60 -40.13
CA ASP A 93 -26.71 -16.27 -38.70
C ASP A 93 -26.01 -17.24 -37.73
N LYS A 94 -25.16 -18.15 -38.24
CA LYS A 94 -24.51 -19.21 -37.45
C LYS A 94 -22.99 -19.16 -37.66
N ASN A 95 -22.22 -19.34 -36.59
CA ASN A 95 -20.75 -19.24 -36.62
C ASN A 95 -20.04 -20.56 -36.28
N ALA A 96 -20.78 -21.62 -35.96
CA ALA A 96 -20.20 -22.95 -35.70
C ALA A 96 -21.09 -24.12 -36.16
N VAL A 97 -20.46 -25.23 -36.53
CA VAL A 97 -21.11 -26.50 -36.89
C VAL A 97 -20.70 -27.62 -35.93
N VAL A 98 -21.66 -28.42 -35.49
CA VAL A 98 -21.40 -29.57 -34.62
C VAL A 98 -20.89 -30.75 -35.46
N LEU A 99 -19.63 -31.15 -35.27
CA LEU A 99 -19.03 -32.28 -35.98
C LEU A 99 -19.23 -33.61 -35.25
N SER A 100 -19.25 -33.59 -33.92
CA SER A 100 -19.47 -34.75 -33.08
C SER A 100 -19.98 -34.32 -31.70
N SER A 101 -21.01 -34.98 -31.17
CA SER A 101 -21.50 -34.79 -29.80
C SER A 101 -21.62 -36.17 -29.11
N ASP A 102 -20.59 -36.56 -28.36
CA ASP A 102 -20.47 -37.89 -27.75
C ASP A 102 -20.25 -37.79 -26.23
N GLY A 103 -21.35 -37.76 -25.47
CA GLY A 103 -21.30 -37.63 -24.01
C GLY A 103 -20.76 -36.27 -23.60
N THR A 104 -19.64 -36.25 -22.87
CA THR A 104 -18.95 -35.02 -22.43
C THR A 104 -17.96 -34.49 -23.47
N SER A 105 -17.68 -35.23 -24.56
CA SER A 105 -16.78 -34.83 -25.62
C SER A 105 -17.56 -34.22 -26.79
N ILE A 106 -17.20 -33.00 -27.18
CA ILE A 106 -17.82 -32.27 -28.28
C ILE A 106 -16.73 -31.85 -29.26
N VAL A 107 -17.02 -31.89 -30.55
CA VAL A 107 -16.15 -31.35 -31.59
C VAL A 107 -16.95 -30.39 -32.45
N LEU A 108 -16.47 -29.15 -32.56
CA LEU A 108 -17.07 -28.09 -33.37
C LEU A 108 -16.13 -27.72 -34.53
N GLY A 109 -16.74 -27.33 -35.64
CA GLY A 109 -16.09 -26.54 -36.68
C GLY A 109 -16.51 -25.08 -36.49
N ILE A 110 -15.55 -24.18 -36.24
CA ILE A 110 -15.81 -22.74 -36.02
C ILE A 110 -15.28 -21.92 -37.21
N LEU A 111 -15.96 -20.81 -37.51
CA LEU A 111 -15.57 -19.91 -38.60
C LEU A 111 -14.62 -18.79 -38.16
N GLU A 112 -14.59 -18.49 -36.86
CA GLU A 112 -13.84 -17.37 -36.29
C GLU A 112 -12.92 -17.84 -35.17
N THR A 113 -11.82 -17.13 -34.94
CA THR A 113 -10.89 -17.44 -33.85
C THR A 113 -11.54 -17.05 -32.52
N PRO A 114 -11.69 -17.98 -31.56
CA PRO A 114 -12.39 -17.70 -30.31
C PRO A 114 -11.51 -16.86 -29.37
N GLU A 115 -12.10 -15.86 -28.72
CA GLU A 115 -11.40 -14.99 -27.75
C GLU A 115 -11.03 -15.73 -26.46
N SER A 116 -11.75 -16.82 -26.13
CA SER A 116 -11.57 -17.60 -24.90
C SER A 116 -11.57 -19.10 -25.15
N ARG A 117 -10.92 -19.85 -24.25
CA ARG A 117 -10.99 -21.31 -24.17
C ARG A 117 -12.28 -21.83 -23.54
N LEU A 118 -13.08 -20.93 -22.95
CA LEU A 118 -14.38 -21.24 -22.34
C LEU A 118 -15.52 -20.89 -23.31
N PHE A 119 -16.41 -21.85 -23.55
CA PHE A 119 -17.53 -21.74 -24.47
C PHE A 119 -18.85 -21.92 -23.75
N GLN A 120 -19.82 -21.05 -24.06
CA GLN A 120 -21.23 -21.25 -23.71
C GLN A 120 -21.93 -21.94 -24.89
N LEU A 121 -22.52 -23.10 -24.65
CA LEU A 121 -23.29 -23.85 -25.64
C LEU A 121 -24.79 -23.58 -25.46
N PRO A 122 -25.57 -23.45 -26.55
CA PRO A 122 -27.01 -23.23 -26.48
C PRO A 122 -27.71 -24.48 -25.94
N LYS A 123 -28.78 -24.30 -25.16
CA LYS A 123 -29.57 -25.44 -24.68
C LYS A 123 -30.33 -26.09 -25.84
N ARG A 124 -30.59 -27.40 -25.70
CA ARG A 124 -31.38 -28.14 -26.70
C ARG A 124 -32.78 -27.53 -26.89
N THR A 125 -33.38 -26.98 -25.83
CA THR A 125 -34.68 -26.29 -25.90
C THR A 125 -34.63 -25.02 -26.74
N GLU A 126 -33.53 -24.28 -26.70
CA GLU A 126 -33.32 -23.06 -27.50
C GLU A 126 -33.11 -23.41 -28.98
N LEU A 127 -32.39 -24.49 -29.26
CA LEU A 127 -32.22 -25.00 -30.63
C LEU A 127 -33.55 -25.48 -31.26
N LEU A 128 -34.56 -25.76 -30.45
CA LEU A 128 -35.89 -26.21 -30.88
C LEU A 128 -36.94 -25.08 -30.93
N LYS A 129 -36.67 -23.93 -30.29
CA LYS A 129 -37.57 -22.76 -30.32
C LYS A 129 -37.28 -21.96 -31.58
N SER A 130 -38.18 -22.06 -32.56
CA SER A 130 -38.22 -21.16 -33.71
C SER A 130 -38.81 -19.81 -33.29
N ASN A 131 -38.02 -18.73 -33.38
CA ASN A 131 -38.44 -17.33 -33.44
C ASN A 131 -39.69 -16.93 -32.64
N ASP A 132 -39.65 -16.95 -31.30
CA ASP A 132 -40.59 -16.18 -30.49
C ASP A 132 -39.90 -15.58 -29.26
N GLU A 133 -40.33 -14.37 -28.93
CA GLU A 133 -39.76 -13.36 -28.04
C GLU A 133 -38.97 -13.87 -26.81
N ASP A 134 -37.74 -13.38 -26.67
CA ASP A 134 -36.82 -13.63 -25.55
C ASP A 134 -37.35 -12.98 -24.24
N PHE A 135 -38.20 -13.70 -23.52
CA PHE A 135 -38.47 -13.39 -22.11
C PHE A 135 -37.36 -13.99 -21.23
N SER A 136 -36.32 -13.19 -20.95
CA SER A 136 -35.26 -13.54 -20.00
C SER A 136 -35.77 -13.43 -18.56
N ILE A 137 -35.95 -14.57 -17.90
CA ILE A 137 -36.09 -14.64 -16.44
C ILE A 137 -34.67 -14.87 -15.93
N GLY A 138 -34.05 -13.87 -15.30
CA GLY A 138 -32.61 -13.77 -14.94
C GLY A 138 -32.00 -14.86 -14.03
N LYS A 139 -32.29 -16.13 -14.28
CA LYS A 139 -31.76 -17.34 -13.65
C LYS A 139 -31.56 -18.48 -14.69
N GLU A 140 -31.36 -18.15 -15.96
CA GLU A 140 -31.07 -19.17 -16.97
C GLU A 140 -29.58 -19.53 -16.96
N GLY A 141 -29.20 -20.58 -16.20
CA GLY A 141 -27.85 -21.16 -16.28
C GLY A 141 -27.59 -21.77 -17.65
N GLY A 142 -26.41 -21.55 -18.24
CA GLY A 142 -26.00 -22.08 -19.56
C GLY A 142 -25.23 -23.40 -19.48
N LEU A 143 -25.17 -24.16 -20.59
CA LEU A 143 -24.31 -25.34 -20.71
C LEU A 143 -22.89 -24.88 -21.08
N TRP A 144 -21.88 -25.27 -20.29
CA TRP A 144 -20.51 -24.77 -20.46
C TRP A 144 -19.55 -25.86 -20.92
N ALA A 145 -18.61 -25.47 -21.79
CA ALA A 145 -17.57 -26.35 -22.33
C ALA A 145 -16.20 -25.66 -22.36
N VAL A 146 -15.13 -26.43 -22.19
CA VAL A 146 -13.75 -25.95 -22.25
C VAL A 146 -12.99 -26.61 -23.40
N GLN A 147 -12.16 -25.83 -24.09
CA GLN A 147 -11.30 -26.32 -25.16
C GLN A 147 -10.27 -27.35 -24.67
N ARG A 148 -10.13 -28.44 -25.43
CA ARG A 148 -9.10 -29.46 -25.26
C ARG A 148 -7.92 -29.22 -26.20
N GLY A 149 -6.72 -29.19 -25.64
CA GLY A 149 -5.47 -29.01 -26.38
C GLY A 149 -5.22 -27.57 -26.82
N GLU A 150 -3.95 -27.24 -27.08
CA GLU A 150 -3.53 -25.86 -27.35
C GLU A 150 -3.83 -25.37 -28.77
N LYS A 151 -3.95 -26.29 -29.75
CA LYS A 151 -3.99 -25.93 -31.18
C LYS A 151 -5.38 -26.15 -31.78
N ILE A 152 -5.91 -25.09 -32.38
CA ILE A 152 -7.05 -25.15 -33.32
C ILE A 152 -6.47 -25.52 -34.68
N HIS A 153 -7.04 -26.54 -35.33
CA HIS A 153 -6.60 -26.94 -36.67
C HIS A 153 -7.48 -26.26 -37.71
N TRP A 154 -6.91 -25.34 -38.48
CA TRP A 154 -7.61 -24.58 -39.51
C TRP A 154 -7.52 -25.27 -40.87
N PHE A 155 -8.64 -25.28 -41.59
CA PHE A 155 -8.74 -25.82 -42.94
C PHE A 155 -9.42 -24.83 -43.88
N ASP A 156 -8.93 -24.72 -45.11
CA ASP A 156 -9.58 -23.96 -46.19
C ASP A 156 -10.92 -24.61 -46.59
N LEU A 157 -11.96 -23.83 -46.84
CA LEU A 157 -13.27 -24.35 -47.26
C LEU A 157 -13.31 -24.84 -48.71
N GLU A 158 -12.39 -24.39 -49.59
CA GLU A 158 -12.35 -24.86 -50.98
C GLU A 158 -11.73 -26.26 -51.09
N HIS A 159 -10.52 -26.44 -50.54
CA HIS A 159 -9.74 -27.67 -50.71
C HIS A 159 -9.71 -28.56 -49.46
N PHE A 160 -10.05 -28.01 -48.28
CA PHE A 160 -9.90 -28.64 -46.96
C PHE A 160 -8.46 -29.09 -46.68
N GLU A 161 -7.51 -28.27 -47.13
CA GLU A 161 -6.09 -28.38 -46.78
C GLU A 161 -5.79 -27.53 -45.54
N SER A 162 -4.76 -27.91 -44.79
CA SER A 162 -4.39 -27.21 -43.56
C SER A 162 -3.95 -25.79 -43.88
N THR A 163 -4.56 -24.80 -43.23
CA THR A 163 -4.23 -23.37 -43.39
C THR A 163 -3.89 -22.74 -42.04
N THR A 164 -3.55 -21.45 -42.05
CA THR A 164 -3.36 -20.63 -40.84
C THR A 164 -4.68 -20.06 -40.33
N SER A 165 -4.70 -19.58 -39.08
CA SER A 165 -5.88 -18.91 -38.52
C SER A 165 -6.33 -17.75 -39.42
N PRO A 166 -7.65 -17.52 -39.58
CA PRO A 166 -8.14 -16.35 -40.28
C PRO A 166 -7.66 -15.07 -39.57
N PRO A 167 -7.31 -14.01 -40.32
CA PRO A 167 -6.85 -12.74 -39.74
C PRO A 167 -7.95 -12.09 -38.87
N GLU A 168 -7.57 -11.43 -37.78
CA GLU A 168 -8.49 -10.67 -36.93
C GLU A 168 -9.20 -9.56 -37.75
N LEU A 169 -10.52 -9.44 -37.58
CA LEU A 169 -11.32 -8.38 -38.19
C LEU A 169 -10.91 -7.02 -37.61
N GLN A 170 -10.04 -6.29 -38.31
CA GLN A 170 -9.83 -4.87 -38.04
C GLN A 170 -10.95 -4.06 -38.72
N GLU A 171 -11.88 -3.55 -37.92
CA GLU A 171 -12.89 -2.61 -38.40
C GLU A 171 -12.20 -1.39 -39.06
N GLY A 172 -12.52 -1.11 -40.33
CA GLY A 172 -12.16 0.15 -40.99
C GLY A 172 -11.16 0.07 -42.16
N THR A 173 -10.64 -1.10 -42.56
CA THR A 173 -9.75 -1.21 -43.73
C THR A 173 -10.42 -1.92 -44.92
N LEU A 174 -10.39 -1.32 -46.12
CA LEU A 174 -10.93 -1.88 -47.38
C LEU A 174 -10.32 -3.25 -47.75
N THR A 175 -9.11 -3.55 -47.27
CA THR A 175 -8.44 -4.85 -47.43
C THR A 175 -9.13 -5.99 -46.68
N ALA A 176 -9.86 -5.70 -45.60
CA ALA A 176 -10.65 -6.70 -44.86
C ALA A 176 -11.88 -7.22 -45.64
N TRP A 177 -12.29 -6.53 -46.71
CA TRP A 177 -13.44 -6.90 -47.54
C TRP A 177 -13.09 -7.74 -48.76
N VAL A 178 -11.83 -7.73 -49.23
CA VAL A 178 -11.45 -8.25 -50.56
C VAL A 178 -10.86 -9.67 -50.51
N SER A 179 -10.37 -10.14 -49.37
CA SER A 179 -9.82 -11.50 -49.21
C SER A 179 -10.46 -12.25 -48.04
N ARG A 180 -11.72 -12.65 -48.18
CA ARG A 180 -12.33 -13.66 -47.31
C ARG A 180 -11.90 -15.04 -47.81
N GLU A 181 -10.74 -15.52 -47.39
CA GLU A 181 -10.50 -16.97 -47.42
C GLU A 181 -11.36 -17.57 -46.31
N GLU A 182 -12.50 -18.15 -46.70
CA GLU A 182 -13.39 -18.80 -45.74
C GLU A 182 -12.65 -20.05 -45.21
N SER A 183 -12.29 -20.05 -43.93
CA SER A 183 -11.62 -21.17 -43.28
C SER A 183 -12.45 -21.69 -42.10
N VAL A 184 -12.30 -22.97 -41.78
CA VAL A 184 -12.95 -23.61 -40.64
C VAL A 184 -11.91 -24.19 -39.69
N GLY A 185 -11.98 -23.77 -38.43
CA GLY A 185 -11.18 -24.29 -37.33
C GLY A 185 -11.86 -25.49 -36.66
N ILE A 186 -11.14 -26.59 -36.47
CA ILE A 186 -11.61 -27.71 -35.66
C ILE A 186 -11.24 -27.47 -34.20
N VAL A 187 -12.26 -27.34 -33.36
CA VAL A 187 -12.11 -27.21 -31.90
C VAL A 187 -12.71 -28.42 -31.20
N ARG A 188 -11.92 -29.02 -30.32
CA ARG A 188 -12.37 -30.08 -29.42
C ARG A 188 -12.72 -29.45 -28.08
N LEU A 189 -13.89 -29.77 -27.58
CA LEU A 189 -14.46 -29.25 -26.35
C LEU A 189 -14.76 -30.39 -25.38
N ARG A 190 -14.77 -30.08 -24.08
CA ARG A 190 -15.23 -30.95 -23.00
C ARG A 190 -16.26 -30.22 -22.15
N LEU A 191 -17.42 -30.84 -21.94
CA LEU A 191 -18.45 -30.31 -21.05
C LEU A 191 -17.95 -30.22 -19.60
N LEU A 192 -18.27 -29.11 -18.95
CA LEU A 192 -18.02 -28.89 -17.52
C LEU A 192 -18.90 -29.80 -16.65
N GLU A 193 -20.11 -30.09 -17.10
CA GLU A 193 -21.06 -30.95 -16.39
C GLU A 193 -20.89 -32.41 -16.82
N GLN A 194 -20.43 -33.25 -15.89
CA GLN A 194 -20.07 -34.65 -16.21
C GLN A 194 -21.27 -35.57 -16.47
N PHE A 195 -22.47 -35.16 -16.04
CA PHE A 195 -23.68 -35.98 -16.10
C PHE A 195 -24.69 -35.55 -17.17
N GLU A 196 -24.48 -34.39 -17.80
CA GLU A 196 -25.35 -33.92 -18.88
C GLU A 196 -24.71 -34.20 -20.25
N ALA A 197 -25.44 -34.89 -21.12
CA ALA A 197 -25.08 -35.03 -22.52
C ALA A 197 -25.84 -34.00 -23.35
N TRP A 198 -25.11 -33.20 -24.12
CA TRP A 198 -25.70 -32.13 -24.95
C TRP A 198 -26.65 -32.67 -26.04
N ASN A 199 -26.35 -33.86 -26.60
CA ASN A 199 -27.22 -34.63 -27.50
C ASN A 199 -27.73 -33.85 -28.74
N VAL A 200 -26.92 -32.94 -29.28
CA VAL A 200 -27.18 -32.24 -30.55
C VAL A 200 -26.66 -33.09 -31.73
N PRO A 201 -27.44 -33.24 -32.82
CA PRO A 201 -27.03 -34.10 -33.94
C PRO A 201 -25.83 -33.54 -34.72
N ASP A 202 -24.98 -34.45 -35.22
CA ASP A 202 -23.88 -34.12 -36.13
C ASP A 202 -24.39 -33.39 -37.39
N GLY A 203 -23.85 -32.21 -37.65
CA GLY A 203 -24.21 -31.32 -38.77
C GLY A 203 -25.16 -30.18 -38.39
N ALA A 204 -25.58 -30.08 -37.14
CA ALA A 204 -26.35 -28.93 -36.67
C ALA A 204 -25.49 -27.66 -36.66
N TRP A 205 -26.02 -26.56 -37.19
CA TRP A 205 -25.41 -25.24 -37.13
C TRP A 205 -25.92 -24.47 -35.91
N ILE A 206 -24.99 -23.88 -35.18
CA ILE A 206 -25.23 -23.17 -33.92
C ILE A 206 -24.60 -21.78 -33.95
N GLU A 207 -25.08 -20.93 -33.04
CA GLU A 207 -24.50 -19.63 -32.76
C GLU A 207 -23.82 -19.69 -31.39
N LEU A 208 -22.50 -19.49 -31.37
CA LEU A 208 -21.69 -19.31 -30.17
C LEU A 208 -21.70 -17.83 -29.82
N LYS A 209 -22.55 -17.44 -28.87
CA LYS A 209 -22.56 -16.09 -28.27
C LYS A 209 -22.47 -16.20 -26.76
N ILE A 210 -21.75 -15.27 -26.15
CA ILE A 210 -21.71 -15.06 -24.71
C ILE A 210 -23.06 -14.43 -24.34
N ARG A 211 -23.96 -15.21 -23.74
CA ARG A 211 -25.34 -14.78 -23.42
C ARG A 211 -25.56 -14.58 -21.93
N SER A 212 -24.74 -15.19 -21.07
CA SER A 212 -24.90 -15.08 -19.63
C SER A 212 -24.12 -13.91 -19.03
N GLU A 213 -24.78 -13.12 -18.19
CA GLU A 213 -24.13 -12.11 -17.34
C GLU A 213 -23.19 -12.75 -16.30
N THR A 214 -23.38 -14.03 -15.96
CA THR A 214 -22.60 -14.72 -14.93
C THR A 214 -21.96 -16.00 -15.45
N GLY A 215 -20.66 -16.17 -15.21
CA GLY A 215 -19.90 -17.34 -15.68
C GLY A 215 -20.28 -18.66 -14.99
N PRO A 216 -19.67 -19.78 -15.38
CA PRO A 216 -19.98 -21.10 -14.82
C PRO A 216 -19.79 -21.15 -13.30
N PRO A 217 -20.71 -21.79 -12.54
CA PRO A 217 -20.54 -21.94 -11.09
C PRO A 217 -19.33 -22.82 -10.72
N GLN A 218 -18.88 -23.72 -11.59
CA GLN A 218 -17.77 -24.64 -11.36
C GLN A 218 -16.41 -23.94 -11.22
N ILE A 219 -16.28 -22.69 -11.70
CA ILE A 219 -15.08 -21.86 -11.53
C ILE A 219 -15.24 -20.84 -10.39
N ARG A 220 -16.40 -20.84 -9.71
CA ARG A 220 -16.72 -19.94 -8.59
C ARG A 220 -17.01 -20.72 -7.31
N LEU A 221 -16.05 -21.54 -6.89
CA LEU A 221 -16.18 -22.46 -5.75
C LEU A 221 -15.80 -21.81 -4.41
N GLY A 222 -14.91 -20.82 -4.43
CA GLY A 222 -14.41 -20.14 -3.24
C GLY A 222 -14.97 -18.74 -3.01
N GLU A 223 -14.60 -18.17 -1.86
CA GLU A 223 -15.00 -16.83 -1.43
C GLU A 223 -14.21 -15.71 -2.14
N HIS A 224 -12.94 -15.97 -2.49
CA HIS A 224 -12.01 -14.95 -3.01
C HIS A 224 -11.77 -15.18 -4.50
N SER A 225 -11.91 -14.13 -5.32
CA SER A 225 -11.58 -14.18 -6.75
C SER A 225 -10.09 -13.95 -6.97
N ILE A 226 -9.48 -14.74 -7.85
CA ILE A 226 -8.07 -14.57 -8.26
C ILE A 226 -7.91 -13.77 -9.55
N GLY A 227 -8.99 -13.61 -10.33
CA GLY A 227 -8.97 -12.95 -11.62
C GLY A 227 -10.07 -13.43 -12.55
N SER A 228 -9.94 -13.13 -13.84
CA SER A 228 -10.93 -13.47 -14.88
C SER A 228 -10.40 -14.47 -15.91
N VAL A 229 -11.29 -15.28 -16.49
CA VAL A 229 -10.93 -16.18 -17.60
C VAL A 229 -10.54 -15.33 -18.81
N GLN A 230 -9.35 -15.58 -19.37
CA GLN A 230 -8.80 -14.83 -20.50
C GLN A 230 -9.82 -14.77 -21.66
N GLY A 231 -10.04 -13.55 -22.18
CA GLY A 231 -11.03 -13.28 -23.22
C GLY A 231 -12.47 -13.16 -22.74
N THR A 232 -12.72 -13.14 -21.42
CA THR A 232 -14.07 -12.95 -20.85
C THR A 232 -14.02 -12.11 -19.58
N SER A 233 -15.18 -11.62 -19.12
CA SER A 233 -15.32 -10.95 -17.81
C SER A 233 -15.59 -11.92 -16.65
N TYR A 234 -15.54 -13.24 -16.88
CA TYR A 234 -15.94 -14.23 -15.90
C TYR A 234 -14.89 -14.46 -14.82
N GLN A 235 -15.23 -14.07 -13.60
CA GLN A 235 -14.38 -14.19 -12.41
C GLN A 235 -14.22 -15.65 -11.96
N VAL A 236 -13.00 -15.99 -11.54
CA VAL A 236 -12.62 -17.31 -11.03
C VAL A 236 -12.31 -17.21 -9.55
N SER A 237 -13.05 -17.96 -8.72
CA SER A 237 -12.78 -18.12 -7.30
C SER A 237 -12.50 -19.59 -6.94
N PRO A 238 -11.23 -19.96 -6.72
CA PRO A 238 -10.85 -21.34 -6.40
C PRO A 238 -11.26 -21.72 -4.98
N GLU A 239 -11.52 -23.01 -4.77
CA GLU A 239 -11.69 -23.57 -3.42
C GLU A 239 -10.36 -23.49 -2.63
N ARG A 240 -10.45 -23.61 -1.31
CA ARG A 240 -9.27 -23.78 -0.43
C ARG A 240 -8.45 -25.00 -0.88
N GLY A 241 -7.16 -25.01 -0.54
CA GLY A 241 -6.24 -26.06 -0.96
C GLY A 241 -5.72 -25.91 -2.40
N LEU A 242 -5.69 -24.69 -2.92
CA LEU A 242 -5.08 -24.37 -4.21
C LEU A 242 -3.56 -24.58 -4.15
N TYR A 243 -3.01 -25.29 -5.13
CA TYR A 243 -1.56 -25.42 -5.32
C TYR A 243 -1.09 -24.62 -6.54
N ALA A 244 -0.20 -23.65 -6.34
CA ALA A 244 0.35 -22.84 -7.42
C ALA A 244 1.85 -23.10 -7.60
N HIS A 245 2.29 -23.27 -8.84
CA HIS A 245 3.70 -23.27 -9.22
C HIS A 245 3.99 -22.07 -10.12
N LEU A 246 4.54 -21.01 -9.52
CA LEU A 246 4.69 -19.68 -10.11
C LEU A 246 6.14 -19.18 -9.98
N PRO A 247 6.97 -19.37 -11.01
CA PRO A 247 8.35 -18.86 -11.03
C PRO A 247 8.41 -17.32 -11.02
N SER A 248 7.46 -16.66 -11.69
CA SER A 248 7.34 -15.19 -11.74
C SER A 248 6.97 -14.60 -10.38
N ALA A 249 7.76 -13.64 -9.89
CA ALA A 249 7.46 -12.94 -8.64
C ALA A 249 6.20 -12.07 -8.75
N VAL A 250 5.90 -11.55 -9.94
CA VAL A 250 4.71 -10.72 -10.18
C VAL A 250 3.44 -11.56 -9.99
N ASP A 251 3.38 -12.75 -10.60
CA ASP A 251 2.20 -13.62 -10.52
C ASP A 251 1.97 -14.11 -9.08
N ARG A 252 3.05 -14.39 -8.33
CA ARG A 252 2.96 -14.71 -6.90
C ARG A 252 2.36 -13.55 -6.10
N ASN A 253 2.88 -12.34 -6.30
CA ASN A 253 2.37 -11.16 -5.59
C ASN A 253 0.90 -10.90 -5.89
N LEU A 254 0.48 -11.01 -7.15
CA LEU A 254 -0.93 -10.87 -7.55
C LEU A 254 -1.82 -11.94 -6.92
N LEU A 255 -1.37 -13.20 -6.91
CA LEU A 255 -2.13 -14.28 -6.28
C LEU A 255 -2.24 -14.10 -4.76
N VAL A 256 -1.14 -13.72 -4.09
CA VAL A 256 -1.10 -13.45 -2.65
C VAL A 256 -1.99 -12.26 -2.30
N SER A 257 -1.97 -11.18 -3.09
CA SER A 257 -2.87 -10.04 -2.85
C SER A 257 -4.33 -10.45 -2.94
N SER A 258 -4.70 -11.25 -3.94
CA SER A 258 -6.11 -11.60 -4.21
C SER A 258 -6.69 -12.56 -3.17
N LEU A 259 -5.87 -13.48 -2.65
CA LEU A 259 -6.31 -14.47 -1.66
C LEU A 259 -6.04 -14.03 -0.20
N GLY A 260 -5.20 -13.00 0.00
CA GLY A 260 -4.62 -12.64 1.30
C GLY A 260 -5.51 -11.84 2.25
N ASP A 261 -6.75 -11.55 1.87
CA ASP A 261 -7.68 -10.81 2.72
C ASP A 261 -8.05 -11.61 3.98
N ARG A 262 -7.78 -11.08 5.17
CA ARG A 262 -8.01 -11.74 6.48
C ARG A 262 -7.32 -13.11 6.64
N ALA A 263 -6.20 -13.34 5.96
CA ALA A 263 -5.41 -14.57 6.07
C ALA A 263 -3.97 -14.28 6.49
N GLN A 264 -3.38 -15.21 7.25
CA GLN A 264 -1.97 -15.17 7.61
C GLN A 264 -1.09 -15.48 6.38
N LEU A 265 -0.11 -14.63 6.12
CA LEU A 265 0.78 -14.76 4.97
C LEU A 265 2.15 -15.26 5.39
N MET A 266 2.68 -16.23 4.66
CA MET A 266 4.10 -16.60 4.70
C MET A 266 4.67 -16.36 3.29
N THR A 267 5.47 -15.31 3.09
CA THR A 267 5.85 -14.79 1.75
C THR A 267 7.32 -14.35 1.67
N GLU A 268 7.92 -14.40 0.48
CA GLU A 268 9.21 -13.76 0.20
C GLU A 268 9.10 -12.24 -0.04
N SER A 269 7.90 -11.72 -0.28
CA SER A 269 7.71 -10.35 -0.75
C SER A 269 7.59 -9.34 0.39
N ILE A 270 8.53 -8.40 0.45
CA ILE A 270 8.53 -7.26 1.38
C ILE A 270 7.38 -6.27 1.12
N ALA A 271 6.66 -6.40 0.01
CA ALA A 271 5.51 -5.54 -0.29
C ALA A 271 4.37 -5.68 0.74
N PHE A 272 4.35 -6.79 1.49
CA PHE A 272 3.29 -7.10 2.46
C PHE A 272 3.67 -6.77 3.91
N ALA A 273 4.96 -6.60 4.24
CA ALA A 273 5.43 -6.23 5.58
C ALA A 273 6.87 -5.70 5.54
N GLN A 274 7.19 -4.74 6.41
CA GLN A 274 8.56 -4.24 6.63
C GLN A 274 9.19 -4.77 7.92
N ASP A 275 8.39 -5.14 8.93
CA ASP A 275 8.90 -5.71 10.18
C ASP A 275 9.23 -7.20 10.02
N ARG A 276 10.33 -7.61 10.65
CA ARG A 276 10.88 -8.97 10.61
C ARG A 276 10.63 -9.68 11.95
N SER A 277 9.38 -9.62 12.43
CA SER A 277 8.99 -10.23 13.69
C SER A 277 8.52 -11.67 13.55
N LEU A 278 8.87 -12.50 14.53
CA LEU A 278 8.41 -13.89 14.65
C LEU A 278 7.80 -14.14 16.04
N PRO A 279 6.79 -15.01 16.14
CA PRO A 279 6.19 -15.36 17.41
C PRO A 279 7.14 -16.25 18.20
N VAL A 280 7.37 -15.92 19.48
CA VAL A 280 8.29 -16.65 20.36
C VAL A 280 7.87 -18.12 20.56
N ASP A 281 6.60 -18.44 20.35
CA ASP A 281 6.07 -19.79 20.44
C ASP A 281 6.67 -20.74 19.40
N LEU A 282 7.13 -20.21 18.27
CA LEU A 282 7.78 -20.95 17.20
C LEU A 282 9.08 -21.66 17.65
N VAL A 283 9.72 -21.14 18.70
CA VAL A 283 10.87 -21.80 19.34
C VAL A 283 10.52 -23.22 19.81
N SER A 284 9.24 -23.47 20.12
CA SER A 284 8.75 -24.76 20.61
C SER A 284 8.70 -25.82 19.49
N THR A 285 8.28 -25.47 18.28
CA THR A 285 8.34 -26.37 17.10
C THR A 285 9.79 -26.60 16.70
N TRP A 286 10.58 -25.52 16.61
CA TRP A 286 12.00 -25.61 16.28
C TRP A 286 12.81 -26.51 17.22
N MET A 287 12.62 -26.37 18.54
CA MET A 287 13.31 -27.21 19.53
C MET A 287 12.89 -28.69 19.49
N ARG A 288 11.64 -28.99 19.12
CA ARG A 288 11.17 -30.37 18.93
C ARG A 288 11.84 -31.01 17.72
N ARG A 289 11.85 -30.30 16.59
CA ARG A 289 12.44 -30.76 15.34
C ARG A 289 13.95 -30.97 15.43
N ARG A 290 14.65 -30.06 16.12
CA ARG A 290 16.11 -30.15 16.34
C ARG A 290 16.54 -31.23 17.32
N HIS A 291 15.78 -31.42 18.40
CA HIS A 291 16.14 -32.36 19.47
C HIS A 291 15.00 -33.37 19.74
N PRO A 292 14.73 -34.28 18.78
CA PRO A 292 13.63 -35.24 18.90
C PRO A 292 13.81 -36.20 20.08
N ARG A 293 15.07 -36.56 20.40
CA ARG A 293 15.43 -37.51 21.46
C ARG A 293 15.50 -36.92 22.87
N LEU A 294 15.33 -35.60 23.04
CA LEU A 294 15.39 -34.95 24.35
C LEU A 294 14.07 -35.18 25.11
N SER A 295 14.15 -35.57 26.39
CA SER A 295 12.95 -35.73 27.25
C SER A 295 12.11 -34.45 27.30
N ASN A 296 10.77 -34.58 27.32
CA ASN A 296 9.84 -33.45 27.35
C ASN A 296 10.14 -32.45 28.49
N VAL A 297 10.50 -32.93 29.69
CA VAL A 297 10.83 -32.08 30.85
C VAL A 297 12.05 -31.18 30.56
N LYS A 298 13.16 -31.76 30.10
CA LYS A 298 14.37 -31.01 29.74
C LYS A 298 14.15 -30.08 28.54
N ARG A 299 13.34 -30.49 27.56
CA ARG A 299 12.98 -29.67 26.40
C ARG A 299 12.19 -28.43 26.82
N ASN A 300 11.14 -28.61 27.63
CA ASN A 300 10.29 -27.51 28.08
C ASN A 300 11.04 -26.52 28.98
N ALA A 301 11.98 -27.00 29.81
CA ALA A 301 12.85 -26.13 30.61
C ALA A 301 13.74 -25.24 29.70
N ARG A 302 14.34 -25.82 28.66
CA ARG A 302 15.16 -25.07 27.68
C ARG A 302 14.32 -24.09 26.86
N ILE A 303 13.13 -24.49 26.40
CA ILE A 303 12.21 -23.61 25.68
C ILE A 303 11.86 -22.40 26.56
N ARG A 304 11.47 -22.62 27.83
CA ARG A 304 11.15 -21.52 28.76
C ARG A 304 12.32 -20.55 28.96
N SER A 305 13.54 -21.06 29.10
CA SER A 305 14.73 -20.22 29.22
C SER A 305 14.99 -19.41 27.94
N LEU A 306 14.84 -20.04 26.77
CA LEU A 306 15.08 -19.42 25.48
C LEU A 306 14.02 -18.35 25.15
N LYS A 307 12.74 -18.61 25.43
CA LYS A 307 11.65 -17.62 25.27
C LYS A 307 11.91 -16.35 26.09
N ARG A 308 12.27 -16.48 27.38
CA ARG A 308 12.58 -15.32 28.23
C ARG A 308 13.74 -14.49 27.70
N TRP A 309 14.81 -15.17 27.24
CA TRP A 309 15.97 -14.49 26.68
C TRP A 309 15.64 -13.73 25.40
N LEU A 310 14.85 -14.32 24.50
CA LEU A 310 14.45 -13.69 23.23
C LEU A 310 13.55 -12.46 23.42
N LEU A 311 12.66 -12.47 24.41
CA LEU A 311 11.70 -11.39 24.63
C LEU A 311 12.25 -10.23 25.45
N SER A 312 13.00 -10.52 26.51
CA SER A 312 13.36 -9.53 27.53
C SER A 312 14.87 -9.27 27.62
N GLY A 313 15.69 -10.04 26.91
CA GLY A 313 17.14 -10.09 27.11
C GLY A 313 17.57 -10.61 28.50
N ARG A 314 16.61 -10.93 29.40
CA ARG A 314 16.85 -11.41 30.75
C ARG A 314 16.83 -12.94 30.79
N GLY A 315 17.85 -13.52 31.42
CA GLY A 315 17.95 -14.98 31.64
C GLY A 315 19.33 -15.55 31.29
N GLN A 316 19.48 -16.86 31.43
CA GLN A 316 20.72 -17.55 31.06
C GLN A 316 20.86 -17.53 29.53
N GLN A 317 21.89 -16.83 29.06
CA GLN A 317 22.19 -16.72 27.64
C GLN A 317 22.40 -18.12 27.02
N PRO A 318 21.77 -18.43 25.87
CA PRO A 318 21.93 -19.70 25.21
C PRO A 318 23.38 -19.89 24.74
N ASN A 319 23.86 -21.13 24.75
CA ASN A 319 25.20 -21.47 24.29
C ASN A 319 25.40 -21.04 22.82
N LEU A 320 26.63 -20.64 22.45
CA LEU A 320 26.98 -20.05 21.16
C LEU A 320 26.50 -20.90 19.96
N HIS A 321 26.63 -22.23 20.07
CA HIS A 321 26.17 -23.15 19.03
C HIS A 321 24.64 -23.09 18.80
N LEU A 322 23.85 -22.94 19.87
CA LEU A 322 22.40 -22.83 19.78
C LEU A 322 22.00 -21.49 19.15
N ARG A 323 22.69 -20.39 19.51
CA ARG A 323 22.47 -19.06 18.91
C ARG A 323 22.79 -19.05 17.42
N ARG A 324 23.94 -19.61 17.03
CA ARG A 324 24.32 -19.74 15.60
C ARG A 324 23.30 -20.55 14.82
N SER A 325 22.76 -21.60 15.41
CA SER A 325 21.73 -22.42 14.76
C SER A 325 20.40 -21.70 14.61
N LEU A 326 19.98 -20.94 15.63
CA LEU A 326 18.76 -20.14 15.57
C LEU A 326 18.87 -19.04 14.50
N LEU A 327 20.02 -18.35 14.44
CA LEU A 327 20.32 -17.38 13.37
C LEU A 327 20.40 -18.04 11.99
N ALA A 328 20.92 -19.26 11.88
CA ALA A 328 20.99 -19.97 10.61
C ALA A 328 19.61 -20.38 10.08
N ASP A 329 18.65 -20.66 10.96
CA ASP A 329 17.31 -21.09 10.57
C ASP A 329 16.32 -19.92 10.37
N PHE A 330 16.44 -18.83 11.12
CA PHE A 330 15.47 -17.72 11.09
C PHE A 330 16.04 -16.37 10.65
N GLY A 331 17.37 -16.23 10.57
CA GLY A 331 18.02 -14.94 10.33
C GLY A 331 17.98 -14.03 11.56
N ASP A 332 18.23 -12.73 11.34
CA ASP A 332 18.08 -11.69 12.36
C ASP A 332 16.62 -11.24 12.45
N ARG A 333 16.00 -11.44 13.63
CA ARG A 333 14.55 -11.33 13.85
C ARG A 333 14.23 -10.71 15.20
N SER A 334 13.19 -9.88 15.23
CA SER A 334 12.51 -9.48 16.46
C SER A 334 11.56 -10.59 16.91
N TRP A 335 11.41 -10.78 18.23
CA TRP A 335 10.57 -11.84 18.80
C TRP A 335 9.46 -11.23 19.63
N SER A 336 8.22 -11.67 19.42
CA SER A 336 7.04 -11.16 20.12
C SER A 336 6.32 -12.26 20.92
N GLU A 337 5.64 -11.89 22.01
CA GLU A 337 4.82 -12.83 22.81
C GLU A 337 3.51 -13.21 22.12
N HIS A 338 3.04 -12.41 21.17
CA HIS A 338 1.71 -12.53 20.59
C HIS A 338 1.64 -13.60 19.49
N SER A 339 1.36 -14.84 19.87
CA SER A 339 1.22 -16.00 18.97
C SER A 339 0.08 -15.87 17.95
N GLN A 340 -0.86 -14.95 18.14
CA GLN A 340 -1.97 -14.70 17.20
C GLN A 340 -1.79 -13.40 16.39
N ALA A 341 -0.74 -12.61 16.65
CA ALA A 341 -0.60 -11.28 16.07
C ALA A 341 0.27 -11.19 14.82
N VAL A 342 0.94 -12.27 14.42
CA VAL A 342 1.79 -12.24 13.21
C VAL A 342 0.92 -12.51 11.99
N ASP A 343 0.55 -11.44 11.32
CA ASP A 343 -0.24 -11.45 10.08
C ASP A 343 0.63 -11.82 8.86
N VAL A 344 1.87 -11.32 8.81
CA VAL A 344 2.82 -11.61 7.74
C VAL A 344 4.13 -12.15 8.31
N ILE A 345 4.56 -13.29 7.78
CA ILE A 345 5.85 -13.91 8.07
C ILE A 345 6.73 -13.79 6.84
N LEU A 346 7.74 -12.92 6.91
CA LEU A 346 8.71 -12.73 5.85
C LEU A 346 9.73 -13.88 5.83
N LEU A 347 9.87 -14.54 4.68
CA LEU A 347 10.80 -15.66 4.49
C LEU A 347 12.24 -15.25 4.18
N GLU A 348 12.50 -13.96 3.94
CA GLU A 348 13.83 -13.46 3.61
C GLU A 348 14.85 -13.77 4.72
N GLY A 349 15.81 -14.66 4.48
CA GLY A 349 16.79 -15.08 5.50
C GLY A 349 16.35 -16.24 6.40
N VAL A 350 15.15 -16.82 6.16
CA VAL A 350 14.70 -18.07 6.79
C VAL A 350 15.24 -19.27 6.00
N SER A 351 15.70 -20.32 6.69
CA SER A 351 16.12 -21.57 6.05
C SER A 351 14.92 -22.45 5.69
N GLN A 352 15.11 -23.45 4.82
CA GLN A 352 14.07 -24.45 4.53
C GLN A 352 13.57 -25.15 5.80
N ASN A 353 14.47 -25.43 6.75
CA ASN A 353 14.11 -26.06 8.02
C ASN A 353 13.37 -25.08 8.95
N GLY A 354 13.77 -23.80 8.96
CA GLY A 354 13.05 -22.74 9.67
C GLY A 354 11.62 -22.59 9.14
N ALA A 355 11.43 -22.57 7.84
CA ALA A 355 10.11 -22.50 7.22
C ALA A 355 9.22 -23.71 7.51
N ALA A 356 9.79 -24.91 7.53
CA ALA A 356 9.06 -26.09 7.96
C ALA A 356 8.59 -25.99 9.42
N CYS A 357 9.40 -25.38 10.31
CA CYS A 357 8.98 -25.09 11.69
C CYS A 357 7.86 -24.05 11.77
N ILE A 358 7.84 -23.07 10.86
CA ILE A 358 6.77 -22.06 10.73
C ILE A 358 5.47 -22.74 10.30
N ILE A 359 5.50 -23.63 9.31
CA ILE A 359 4.31 -24.36 8.86
C ILE A 359 3.78 -25.29 9.96
N GLU A 360 4.65 -26.01 10.67
CA GLU A 360 4.22 -26.81 11.83
C GLU A 360 3.57 -25.94 12.92
N TRP A 361 4.11 -24.75 13.16
CA TRP A 361 3.56 -23.81 14.14
C TRP A 361 2.20 -23.25 13.69
N LEU A 362 2.06 -22.84 12.42
CA LEU A 362 0.77 -22.45 11.83
C LEU A 362 -0.26 -23.57 12.00
N LEU A 363 0.17 -24.83 11.78
CA LEU A 363 -0.73 -25.96 11.91
C LEU A 363 -1.18 -26.22 13.35
N GLU A 364 -0.33 -26.00 14.35
CA GLU A 364 -0.60 -26.34 15.76
C GLU A 364 -1.17 -25.18 16.60
N SER A 365 -0.83 -23.92 16.27
CA SER A 365 -1.06 -22.77 17.14
C SER A 365 -2.06 -21.74 16.60
N THR A 366 -2.44 -21.83 15.32
CA THR A 366 -3.38 -20.88 14.71
C THR A 366 -4.60 -21.60 14.13
N ILE A 367 -5.73 -20.91 14.10
CA ILE A 367 -6.98 -21.37 13.45
C ILE A 367 -7.32 -20.54 12.21
N LEU A 368 -6.54 -19.50 11.95
CA LEU A 368 -6.75 -18.56 10.84
C LEU A 368 -6.44 -19.25 9.50
N ASP A 369 -7.09 -18.74 8.46
CA ASP A 369 -6.74 -19.09 7.10
C ASP A 369 -5.31 -18.62 6.78
N CYS A 370 -4.61 -19.33 5.92
CA CYS A 370 -3.23 -19.00 5.58
C CYS A 370 -2.91 -19.16 4.09
N ILE A 371 -1.92 -18.39 3.64
CA ILE A 371 -1.26 -18.52 2.34
C ILE A 371 0.21 -18.72 2.58
N VAL A 372 0.77 -19.72 1.92
CA VAL A 372 2.12 -20.17 2.19
C VAL A 372 2.91 -20.21 0.89
N GLU A 373 3.97 -19.40 0.81
CA GLU A 373 4.98 -19.51 -0.22
C GLU A 373 6.10 -20.47 0.21
N TRP A 374 6.52 -21.35 -0.69
CA TRP A 374 7.60 -22.30 -0.50
C TRP A 374 8.67 -22.10 -1.58
N PRO A 375 9.68 -21.25 -1.33
CA PRO A 375 10.68 -20.88 -2.33
C PRO A 375 11.84 -21.86 -2.50
N TRP A 376 11.79 -23.04 -1.90
CA TRP A 376 12.86 -24.04 -2.02
C TRP A 376 12.53 -25.08 -3.09
N ALA A 377 13.55 -25.44 -3.88
CA ALA A 377 13.44 -26.50 -4.87
C ALA A 377 13.50 -27.89 -4.21
N GLY A 378 12.76 -28.84 -4.77
CA GLY A 378 12.81 -30.26 -4.41
C GLY A 378 11.66 -30.74 -3.51
N GLY A 379 11.45 -32.06 -3.47
CA GLY A 379 10.37 -32.72 -2.74
C GLY A 379 10.59 -32.89 -1.23
N ASN A 380 11.60 -32.25 -0.67
CA ASN A 380 11.85 -32.29 0.77
C ASN A 380 10.69 -31.58 1.48
N GLU A 381 10.09 -32.21 2.49
CA GLU A 381 8.87 -31.76 3.20
C GLU A 381 7.54 -31.88 2.43
N GLN A 382 7.45 -32.62 1.31
CA GLN A 382 6.18 -32.84 0.59
C GLN A 382 5.02 -33.28 1.51
N HIS A 383 5.29 -34.20 2.45
CA HIS A 383 4.28 -34.67 3.42
C HIS A 383 3.76 -33.55 4.34
N LEU A 384 4.61 -32.57 4.71
CA LEU A 384 4.18 -31.42 5.52
C LEU A 384 3.30 -30.47 4.69
N LEU A 385 3.67 -30.25 3.43
CA LEU A 385 2.90 -29.43 2.49
C LEU A 385 1.54 -30.06 2.15
N ASP A 386 1.48 -31.39 1.96
CA ASP A 386 0.23 -32.13 1.79
C ASP A 386 -0.68 -32.05 3.03
N ARG A 387 -0.09 -32.11 4.23
CA ARG A 387 -0.83 -31.88 5.49
C ARG A 387 -1.36 -30.46 5.60
N LEU A 388 -0.61 -29.47 5.14
CA LEU A 388 -1.03 -28.08 5.11
C LEU A 388 -2.24 -27.88 4.19
N LEU A 389 -2.20 -28.43 2.98
CA LEU A 389 -3.33 -28.41 2.04
C LEU A 389 -4.55 -29.16 2.60
N ALA A 390 -4.34 -30.34 3.20
CA ALA A 390 -5.41 -31.13 3.82
C ALA A 390 -6.03 -30.48 5.07
N SER A 391 -5.42 -29.43 5.64
CA SER A 391 -5.91 -28.79 6.86
C SER A 391 -7.21 -28.01 6.70
N GLY A 392 -7.63 -27.71 5.46
CA GLY A 392 -8.79 -26.86 5.16
C GLY A 392 -8.59 -25.36 5.47
N ARG A 393 -7.42 -24.98 6.02
CA ARG A 393 -7.06 -23.58 6.33
C ARG A 393 -6.14 -22.95 5.30
N CYS A 394 -5.38 -23.77 4.58
CA CYS A 394 -4.51 -23.27 3.53
C CYS A 394 -5.36 -22.88 2.32
N ARG A 395 -5.45 -21.57 2.04
CA ARG A 395 -6.11 -21.06 0.84
C ARG A 395 -5.30 -21.39 -0.39
N ALA A 396 -4.01 -21.05 -0.36
CA ALA A 396 -3.06 -21.38 -1.41
C ALA A 396 -1.67 -21.74 -0.87
N LEU A 397 -1.07 -22.76 -1.49
CA LEU A 397 0.35 -23.10 -1.36
C LEU A 397 1.05 -22.76 -2.68
N ILE A 398 2.06 -21.89 -2.63
CA ILE A 398 2.72 -21.34 -3.81
C ILE A 398 4.18 -21.80 -3.81
N THR A 399 4.64 -22.42 -4.88
CA THR A 399 6.05 -22.81 -5.08
C THR A 399 6.67 -21.97 -6.19
N SER A 400 7.93 -21.57 -6.04
CA SER A 400 8.61 -20.69 -7.00
C SER A 400 9.84 -21.29 -7.68
N ARG A 401 10.44 -22.34 -7.11
CA ARG A 401 11.69 -22.95 -7.61
C ARG A 401 11.56 -24.46 -7.76
N GLY A 402 12.29 -25.03 -8.73
CA GLY A 402 12.28 -26.47 -9.03
C GLY A 402 11.07 -26.88 -9.88
N GLU A 403 10.88 -28.20 -10.02
CA GLU A 403 9.74 -28.76 -10.75
C GLU A 403 8.45 -28.71 -9.93
N PRO A 404 7.26 -28.62 -10.56
CA PRO A 404 5.98 -28.70 -9.88
C PRO A 404 5.85 -29.96 -9.01
N LEU A 405 5.42 -29.79 -7.76
CA LEU A 405 5.21 -30.87 -6.81
C LEU A 405 3.91 -31.63 -7.11
N ASN A 406 3.95 -32.95 -6.94
CA ASN A 406 2.76 -33.78 -7.05
C ASN A 406 2.12 -34.00 -5.68
N LEU A 407 1.25 -33.07 -5.27
CA LEU A 407 0.58 -33.06 -3.98
C LEU A 407 -0.81 -33.73 -4.10
N SER A 408 -1.12 -34.67 -3.21
CA SER A 408 -2.38 -35.42 -3.26
C SER A 408 -3.57 -34.63 -2.75
N SER A 409 -3.34 -33.70 -1.83
CA SER A 409 -4.40 -32.97 -1.11
C SER A 409 -4.84 -31.68 -1.80
N ARG A 410 -4.37 -31.42 -3.03
CA ARG A 410 -4.70 -30.20 -3.80
C ARG A 410 -6.09 -30.28 -4.44
N THR A 411 -6.86 -29.20 -4.37
CA THR A 411 -8.18 -29.10 -5.02
C THR A 411 -8.07 -28.62 -6.47
N SER A 412 -7.15 -27.69 -6.71
CA SER A 412 -6.87 -27.09 -8.01
C SER A 412 -5.38 -26.77 -8.15
N THR A 413 -4.92 -26.60 -9.39
CA THR A 413 -3.53 -26.23 -9.68
C THR A 413 -3.40 -25.01 -10.57
N LEU A 414 -2.48 -24.11 -10.21
CA LEU A 414 -2.05 -22.99 -11.06
C LEU A 414 -0.62 -23.21 -11.55
N GLN A 415 -0.38 -22.96 -12.83
CA GLN A 415 0.95 -22.99 -13.45
C GLN A 415 1.21 -21.67 -14.19
N GLY A 416 2.42 -21.13 -14.03
CA GLY A 416 2.82 -19.91 -14.75
C GLY A 416 2.87 -20.13 -16.26
N THR A 417 2.51 -19.11 -17.04
CA THR A 417 2.64 -19.08 -18.50
C THR A 417 3.73 -18.08 -18.90
N PRO A 418 4.20 -18.04 -20.18
CA PRO A 418 5.14 -17.01 -20.62
C PRO A 418 4.53 -15.61 -20.70
N GLN A 419 3.21 -15.47 -20.59
CA GLN A 419 2.52 -14.17 -20.58
C GLN A 419 2.41 -13.66 -19.14
N LEU A 420 2.76 -12.38 -18.93
CA LEU A 420 2.71 -11.73 -17.62
C LEU A 420 1.29 -11.73 -17.07
N ALA A 421 1.11 -12.07 -15.79
CA ALA A 421 -0.18 -12.11 -15.10
C ALA A 421 -1.20 -13.09 -15.71
N VAL A 422 -0.78 -13.97 -16.64
CA VAL A 422 -1.64 -15.04 -17.18
C VAL A 422 -1.15 -16.37 -16.65
N VAL A 423 -2.06 -17.12 -16.02
CA VAL A 423 -1.77 -18.41 -15.40
C VAL A 423 -2.69 -19.49 -15.94
N SER A 424 -2.16 -20.70 -16.12
CA SER A 424 -2.97 -21.89 -16.45
C SER A 424 -3.57 -22.46 -15.17
N TYR A 425 -4.90 -22.43 -15.09
CA TYR A 425 -5.70 -22.98 -14.01
C TYR A 425 -6.29 -24.32 -14.41
N ARG A 426 -5.95 -25.34 -13.62
CA ARG A 426 -6.42 -26.70 -13.83
C ARG A 426 -7.24 -27.20 -12.64
N LEU A 427 -8.48 -27.57 -12.92
CA LEU A 427 -9.44 -28.10 -11.95
C LEU A 427 -9.57 -29.63 -12.15
N HIS A 428 -9.32 -30.42 -11.09
CA HIS A 428 -9.53 -31.89 -11.06
C HIS A 428 -8.99 -32.69 -12.28
N ASN A 429 -7.88 -32.26 -12.89
CA ASN A 429 -7.23 -32.84 -14.08
C ASN A 429 -8.04 -32.81 -15.40
N LEU A 430 -9.24 -32.23 -15.43
CA LEU A 430 -10.15 -32.32 -16.58
C LEU A 430 -10.39 -31.00 -17.31
N LEU A 431 -10.10 -29.89 -16.64
CA LEU A 431 -10.40 -28.54 -17.11
C LEU A 431 -9.13 -27.72 -17.02
N GLU A 432 -8.70 -27.10 -18.12
CA GLU A 432 -7.55 -26.20 -18.17
C GLU A 432 -7.96 -24.87 -18.81
N LEU A 433 -7.85 -23.79 -18.05
CA LEU A 433 -8.26 -22.44 -18.43
C LEU A 433 -7.10 -21.48 -18.23
N ASN A 434 -6.98 -20.48 -19.12
CA ASN A 434 -6.08 -19.37 -18.87
C ASN A 434 -6.82 -18.30 -18.06
N ILE A 435 -6.23 -17.87 -16.95
CA ILE A 435 -6.77 -16.83 -16.08
C ILE A 435 -5.83 -15.64 -16.14
N GLN A 436 -6.39 -14.47 -16.36
CA GLN A 436 -5.72 -13.20 -16.14
C GLN A 436 -5.89 -12.81 -14.67
N LEU A 437 -4.77 -12.75 -13.94
CA LEU A 437 -4.74 -12.39 -12.54
C LEU A 437 -5.07 -10.92 -12.36
N ASP A 438 -6.00 -10.64 -11.44
CA ASP A 438 -6.36 -9.28 -11.08
C ASP A 438 -5.51 -8.80 -9.90
N ARG A 439 -5.24 -7.49 -9.85
CA ARG A 439 -4.63 -6.85 -8.69
C ARG A 439 -5.72 -6.44 -7.72
N SER A 440 -5.78 -7.06 -6.55
CA SER A 440 -6.58 -6.53 -5.45
C SER A 440 -5.80 -5.45 -4.70
N ASN A 441 -6.42 -4.27 -4.53
CA ASN A 441 -5.87 -3.20 -3.69
C ASN A 441 -6.45 -3.22 -2.27
N VAL A 442 -7.35 -4.16 -1.99
CA VAL A 442 -8.03 -4.29 -0.69
C VAL A 442 -7.42 -5.48 0.03
N ARG A 443 -6.59 -5.20 1.03
CA ARG A 443 -6.20 -6.17 2.04
C ARG A 443 -6.66 -5.67 3.39
N THR A 444 -7.61 -6.36 4.01
CA THR A 444 -7.94 -6.16 5.41
C THR A 444 -7.21 -7.21 6.25
N GLU A 445 -6.35 -6.76 7.17
CA GLU A 445 -5.69 -7.67 8.11
C GLU A 445 -6.72 -8.31 9.06
N PRO A 446 -6.48 -9.54 9.56
CA PRO A 446 -7.34 -10.18 10.55
C PRO A 446 -7.41 -9.34 11.83
N GLU A 447 -8.61 -8.84 12.17
CA GLU A 447 -8.87 -7.89 13.28
C GLU A 447 -8.33 -8.31 14.65
N THR A 448 -8.17 -9.61 14.88
CA THR A 448 -7.80 -10.18 16.17
C THR A 448 -6.35 -9.88 16.62
N SER A 449 -5.49 -9.35 15.75
CA SER A 449 -4.09 -9.05 16.05
C SER A 449 -3.82 -7.62 16.50
N ARG A 450 -4.76 -6.69 16.25
CA ARG A 450 -4.50 -5.24 16.26
C ARG A 450 -5.13 -4.57 17.48
N GLN A 451 -4.31 -4.07 18.41
CA GLN A 451 -4.77 -3.42 19.64
C GLN A 451 -4.50 -1.90 19.70
N LEU A 452 -3.50 -1.40 18.96
CA LEU A 452 -3.09 0.00 19.03
C LEU A 452 -4.19 0.95 18.55
N LEU A 453 -4.43 2.07 19.23
CA LEU A 453 -5.39 3.07 18.80
C LEU A 453 -4.67 4.39 18.45
N PRO A 454 -5.26 5.24 17.60
CA PRO A 454 -4.77 6.59 17.43
C PRO A 454 -4.97 7.37 18.72
N ASN A 455 -3.94 8.04 19.22
CA ASN A 455 -4.05 8.89 20.40
C ASN A 455 -4.68 10.27 20.06
N ASN A 456 -4.51 10.72 18.83
CA ASN A 456 -5.03 11.98 18.30
C ASN A 456 -5.43 11.86 16.81
N ALA A 457 -6.01 12.93 16.27
CA ALA A 457 -6.42 12.97 14.87
C ALA A 457 -5.26 12.91 13.88
N ALA A 458 -4.08 13.44 14.22
CA ALA A 458 -2.91 13.42 13.35
C ALA A 458 -2.41 11.98 13.10
N GLU A 459 -2.39 11.14 14.14
CA GLU A 459 -2.06 9.72 14.01
C GLU A 459 -3.09 8.97 13.17
N LEU A 460 -4.38 9.27 13.32
CA LEU A 460 -5.44 8.69 12.50
C LEU A 460 -5.26 9.08 11.02
N LEU A 461 -4.95 10.35 10.74
CA LEU A 461 -4.71 10.86 9.39
C LEU A 461 -3.45 10.22 8.77
N ALA A 462 -2.36 10.09 9.54
CA ALA A 462 -1.14 9.43 9.08
C ALA A 462 -1.38 7.93 8.81
N TRP A 463 -2.09 7.25 9.70
CA TRP A 463 -2.50 5.87 9.52
C TRP A 463 -3.37 5.69 8.26
N HIS A 464 -4.37 6.55 8.07
CA HIS A 464 -5.22 6.52 6.87
C HIS A 464 -4.42 6.84 5.60
N GLY A 465 -3.53 7.83 5.62
CA GLY A 465 -2.65 8.19 4.52
C GLY A 465 -1.67 7.07 4.12
N SER A 466 -1.32 6.19 5.06
CA SER A 466 -0.54 4.97 4.77
C SER A 466 -1.36 3.83 4.14
N GLY A 467 -2.66 4.03 3.91
CA GLY A 467 -3.58 2.99 3.43
C GLY A 467 -4.17 2.11 4.54
N GLY A 468 -4.09 2.52 5.81
CA GLY A 468 -4.73 1.84 6.94
C GLY A 468 -3.97 0.61 7.49
N MET A 469 -2.68 0.51 7.18
CA MET A 469 -1.87 -0.69 7.48
C MET A 469 -0.65 -0.42 8.37
N ASN A 470 -0.16 0.82 8.44
CA ASN A 470 1.03 1.13 9.23
C ASN A 470 0.69 1.35 10.71
N GLU A 471 0.88 0.33 11.56
CA GLU A 471 0.62 0.45 13.01
C GLU A 471 1.67 1.29 13.75
N GLN A 472 2.84 1.55 13.15
CA GLN A 472 3.90 2.36 13.79
C GLN A 472 3.49 3.83 13.96
N THR A 473 2.45 4.27 13.26
CA THR A 473 1.91 5.64 13.40
C THR A 473 0.99 5.79 14.61
N LEU A 474 0.62 4.69 15.28
CA LEU A 474 -0.34 4.68 16.39
C LEU A 474 0.40 4.53 17.72
N SER A 475 0.11 5.40 18.69
CA SER A 475 0.83 5.42 19.97
C SER A 475 -0.01 4.99 21.18
N ASP A 476 -1.35 4.92 21.07
CA ASP A 476 -2.18 4.57 22.21
C ASP A 476 -2.16 3.06 22.48
N THR A 477 -1.58 2.68 23.62
CA THR A 477 -1.54 1.32 24.18
C THR A 477 -2.56 1.14 25.30
N SER A 478 -3.69 1.85 25.25
CA SER A 478 -4.69 1.85 26.31
C SER A 478 -5.12 0.43 26.71
N ASN A 479 -5.14 0.15 28.02
CA ASN A 479 -5.67 -1.09 28.63
C ASN A 479 -7.22 -1.08 28.67
N GLU A 480 -7.84 -0.53 27.62
CA GLU A 480 -9.29 -0.45 27.49
C GLU A 480 -9.88 -1.83 27.22
N GLU A 481 -11.17 -2.01 27.53
CA GLU A 481 -11.85 -3.29 27.29
C GLU A 481 -11.79 -3.66 25.79
N SER A 482 -11.66 -4.95 25.47
CA SER A 482 -11.54 -5.40 24.08
C SER A 482 -12.73 -4.97 23.19
N GLN A 483 -13.90 -4.75 23.79
CA GLN A 483 -15.08 -4.21 23.11
C GLN A 483 -14.91 -2.73 22.72
N HIS A 484 -14.26 -1.92 23.56
CA HIS A 484 -13.95 -0.52 23.26
C HIS A 484 -13.02 -0.44 22.04
N ILE A 485 -11.91 -1.20 22.07
CA ILE A 485 -10.91 -1.25 20.99
C ILE A 485 -11.57 -1.66 19.66
N ALA A 486 -12.43 -2.68 19.69
CA ALA A 486 -13.14 -3.15 18.50
C ALA A 486 -14.06 -2.07 17.90
N LEU A 487 -14.76 -1.29 18.73
CA LEU A 487 -15.63 -0.21 18.26
C LEU A 487 -14.84 0.96 17.65
N VAL A 488 -13.72 1.36 18.25
CA VAL A 488 -12.84 2.41 17.70
C VAL A 488 -12.22 1.95 16.39
N ARG A 489 -11.70 0.73 16.32
CA ARG A 489 -11.15 0.15 15.07
C ARG A 489 -12.20 0.03 13.97
N LYS A 490 -13.45 -0.30 14.32
CA LYS A 490 -14.58 -0.27 13.38
C LYS A 490 -14.84 1.16 12.87
N ALA A 491 -14.81 2.16 13.74
CA ALA A 491 -14.96 3.55 13.37
C ALA A 491 -13.85 4.05 12.43
N MET A 492 -12.59 3.68 12.69
CA MET A 492 -11.43 4.03 11.85
C MET A 492 -11.61 3.58 10.38
N ARG A 493 -12.30 2.46 10.14
CA ARG A 493 -12.58 1.97 8.78
C ARG A 493 -13.70 2.72 8.07
N MET A 494 -14.59 3.34 8.84
CA MET A 494 -15.66 4.15 8.29
C MET A 494 -15.15 5.55 7.90
N TYR A 495 -14.05 6.01 8.50
CA TYR A 495 -13.38 7.24 8.12
C TYR A 495 -12.83 7.17 6.67
N PRO A 496 -12.94 8.22 5.84
CA PRO A 496 -13.51 9.54 6.14
C PRO A 496 -15.02 9.68 5.91
N ASN A 497 -15.65 8.74 5.19
CA ASN A 497 -17.03 8.83 4.74
C ASN A 497 -18.05 8.84 5.91
N GLY A 498 -17.77 8.06 6.95
CA GLY A 498 -18.57 7.93 8.15
C GLY A 498 -19.87 7.14 7.99
N ASP A 499 -20.55 6.91 9.12
CA ASP A 499 -21.89 6.33 9.23
C ASP A 499 -22.63 7.01 10.39
N SER A 500 -23.68 7.79 10.07
CA SER A 500 -24.46 8.54 11.06
C SER A 500 -25.24 7.62 12.00
N THR A 501 -25.77 6.50 11.49
CA THR A 501 -26.56 5.55 12.28
C THR A 501 -25.69 4.87 13.33
N PHE A 502 -24.49 4.42 12.92
CA PHE A 502 -23.50 3.85 13.82
C PHE A 502 -23.03 4.88 14.84
N SER A 503 -22.63 6.07 14.38
CA SER A 503 -22.13 7.15 15.25
C SER A 503 -23.12 7.54 16.35
N ASN A 504 -24.41 7.68 16.01
CA ASN A 504 -25.45 8.04 16.97
C ASN A 504 -25.72 6.91 17.98
N SER A 505 -25.64 5.64 17.56
CA SER A 505 -25.90 4.49 18.43
C SER A 505 -24.86 4.30 19.54
N ILE A 506 -23.62 4.74 19.29
CA ILE A 506 -22.49 4.55 20.22
C ILE A 506 -22.05 5.84 20.91
N GLU A 507 -22.66 7.00 20.62
CA GLU A 507 -22.24 8.32 21.15
C GLU A 507 -22.10 8.33 22.68
N ARG A 508 -22.98 7.60 23.39
CA ARG A 508 -22.94 7.50 24.86
C ARG A 508 -21.96 6.45 25.39
N THR A 509 -21.73 5.38 24.66
CA THR A 509 -20.95 4.21 25.12
C THR A 509 -19.48 4.31 24.72
N ASN A 510 -19.20 4.85 23.53
CA ASN A 510 -17.86 5.12 23.03
C ASN A 510 -17.84 6.45 22.26
N PRO A 511 -17.61 7.58 22.97
CA PRO A 511 -17.55 8.91 22.38
C PRO A 511 -16.48 9.05 21.29
N LEU A 512 -15.33 8.38 21.45
CA LEU A 512 -14.23 8.46 20.48
C LEU A 512 -14.59 7.74 19.18
N ALA A 513 -15.13 6.52 19.26
CA ALA A 513 -15.59 5.78 18.09
C ALA A 513 -16.73 6.52 17.36
N SER A 514 -17.65 7.14 18.12
CA SER A 514 -18.70 8.00 17.56
C SER A 514 -18.12 9.19 16.79
N TRP A 515 -17.10 9.84 17.36
CA TRP A 515 -16.41 10.97 16.73
C TRP A 515 -15.73 10.57 15.42
N ILE A 516 -14.95 9.49 15.41
CA ILE A 516 -14.20 9.03 14.23
C ILE A 516 -15.15 8.58 13.11
N ALA A 517 -16.24 7.88 13.44
CA ALA A 517 -17.20 7.38 12.45
C ALA A 517 -18.15 8.46 11.91
N SER A 518 -18.03 9.71 12.35
CA SER A 518 -18.95 10.79 11.98
C SER A 518 -18.77 11.24 10.53
N PRO A 519 -19.85 11.33 9.73
CA PRO A 519 -19.84 11.98 8.42
C PRO A 519 -19.48 13.46 8.53
N MET A 520 -18.86 14.03 7.49
CA MET A 520 -18.34 15.41 7.48
C MET A 520 -19.39 16.45 7.90
N ASP A 521 -20.60 16.39 7.34
CA ASP A 521 -21.66 17.38 7.58
C ASP A 521 -22.14 17.40 9.04
N GLU A 522 -22.04 16.28 9.75
CA GLU A 522 -22.52 16.17 11.13
C GLU A 522 -21.43 16.43 12.18
N ARG A 523 -20.14 16.43 11.78
CA ARG A 523 -19.01 16.55 12.72
C ARG A 523 -19.08 17.82 13.54
N ASN A 524 -19.40 18.97 12.96
CA ASN A 524 -19.45 20.22 13.73
C ASN A 524 -20.51 20.14 14.86
N SER A 525 -21.72 19.67 14.54
CA SER A 525 -22.79 19.50 15.53
C SER A 525 -22.43 18.50 16.63
N ARG A 526 -21.70 17.43 16.30
CA ARG A 526 -21.29 16.39 17.25
C ARG A 526 -20.11 16.84 18.11
N TRP A 527 -19.20 17.64 17.55
CA TRP A 527 -18.11 18.27 18.29
C TRP A 527 -18.63 19.15 19.41
N GLN A 528 -19.64 19.98 19.15
CA GLN A 528 -20.26 20.82 20.18
C GLN A 528 -20.77 20.02 21.38
N ARG A 529 -21.15 18.75 21.19
CA ARG A 529 -21.58 17.85 22.27
C ARG A 529 -20.43 17.06 22.91
N LEU A 530 -19.49 16.58 22.10
CA LEU A 530 -18.45 15.64 22.53
C LEU A 530 -17.14 16.29 22.95
N HIS A 531 -16.89 17.54 22.56
CA HIS A 531 -15.62 18.20 22.87
C HIS A 531 -15.28 18.18 24.36
N PRO A 532 -16.19 18.33 25.35
CA PRO A 532 -15.77 18.31 26.76
C PRO A 532 -15.21 16.95 27.21
N ILE A 533 -15.55 15.87 26.49
CA ILE A 533 -15.25 14.49 26.85
C ILE A 533 -14.01 13.97 26.10
N LEU A 534 -13.84 14.36 24.83
CA LEU A 534 -12.72 13.89 23.99
C LEU A 534 -11.38 14.40 24.51
N THR A 535 -10.31 13.62 24.33
CA THR A 535 -8.94 14.06 24.62
C THR A 535 -8.47 15.18 23.68
N GLN A 536 -7.33 15.81 23.99
CA GLN A 536 -6.77 16.88 23.15
C GLN A 536 -6.35 16.34 21.76
N GLY A 537 -6.42 17.20 20.74
CA GLY A 537 -5.96 16.88 19.38
C GLY A 537 -6.99 16.17 18.48
N TRP A 538 -8.23 15.95 18.94
CA TRP A 538 -9.30 15.37 18.09
C TRP A 538 -10.06 16.37 17.23
N VAL A 539 -9.91 17.67 17.51
CA VAL A 539 -10.51 18.75 16.71
C VAL A 539 -9.97 18.77 15.29
N ASP A 540 -8.76 18.24 15.05
CA ASP A 540 -8.09 18.36 13.75
C ASP A 540 -8.79 17.62 12.60
N LEU A 541 -9.79 16.77 12.91
CA LEU A 541 -10.67 16.15 11.92
C LEU A 541 -11.75 17.09 11.37
N LEU A 542 -11.94 18.26 11.98
CA LEU A 542 -12.86 19.30 11.51
C LEU A 542 -12.18 20.23 10.51
N ASP A 543 -12.96 20.73 9.57
CA ASP A 543 -12.54 21.85 8.73
C ASP A 543 -12.76 23.18 9.47
N PRO A 544 -11.70 23.98 9.73
CA PRO A 544 -11.82 25.30 10.34
C PRO A 544 -12.83 26.23 9.65
N HIS A 545 -12.99 26.12 8.33
CA HIS A 545 -13.92 26.96 7.57
C HIS A 545 -15.40 26.68 7.87
N SER A 546 -15.71 25.50 8.40
CA SER A 546 -17.08 25.07 8.71
C SER A 546 -17.58 25.46 10.11
N MET A 547 -16.68 25.93 10.98
CA MET A 547 -16.98 26.22 12.39
C MET A 547 -17.44 27.66 12.59
N ASP A 548 -18.20 27.97 13.65
CA ASP A 548 -18.44 29.34 14.11
C ASP A 548 -17.26 29.84 14.98
N ILE A 549 -17.16 31.14 15.25
CA ILE A 549 -15.98 31.72 15.95
C ILE A 549 -15.79 31.16 17.35
N LYS A 550 -16.88 30.96 18.11
CA LYS A 550 -16.79 30.43 19.47
C LYS A 550 -16.24 29.00 19.46
N SER A 551 -16.78 28.15 18.58
CA SER A 551 -16.26 26.79 18.41
C SER A 551 -14.83 26.77 17.88
N LEU A 552 -14.45 27.73 17.02
CA LEU A 552 -13.10 27.84 16.45
C LEU A 552 -12.07 28.16 17.55
N ILE A 553 -12.34 29.18 18.38
CA ILE A 553 -11.47 29.57 19.50
C ILE A 553 -11.38 28.43 20.53
N ASN A 554 -12.51 27.80 20.88
CA ASN A 554 -12.53 26.64 21.77
C ASN A 554 -11.77 25.45 21.18
N GLY A 555 -11.84 25.23 19.86
CA GLY A 555 -11.08 24.21 19.17
C GLY A 555 -9.57 24.47 19.28
N MET A 556 -9.15 25.72 19.06
CA MET A 556 -7.75 26.14 19.18
C MET A 556 -7.19 25.92 20.60
N ALA A 557 -8.01 26.04 21.64
CA ALA A 557 -7.60 25.76 23.03
C ALA A 557 -7.27 24.28 23.27
N ARG A 558 -7.76 23.37 22.42
CA ARG A 558 -7.72 21.91 22.64
C ARG A 558 -6.79 21.15 21.70
N THR A 559 -5.99 21.87 20.91
CA THR A 559 -5.00 21.28 20.01
C THR A 559 -3.70 22.08 20.00
N SER A 560 -2.61 21.41 19.69
CA SER A 560 -1.27 21.99 19.48
C SER A 560 -0.77 21.79 18.05
N SER A 561 -1.60 21.24 17.15
CA SER A 561 -1.20 20.90 15.79
C SER A 561 -1.25 22.09 14.83
N GLU A 562 -0.81 21.87 13.58
CA GLU A 562 -0.96 22.81 12.46
C GLU A 562 -2.41 23.25 12.22
N TRP A 563 -3.38 22.48 12.69
CA TRP A 563 -4.79 22.88 12.66
C TRP A 563 -5.01 24.21 13.38
N LYS A 564 -4.32 24.45 14.51
CA LYS A 564 -4.43 25.69 15.27
C LYS A 564 -4.00 26.92 14.46
N GLN A 565 -2.94 26.79 13.65
CA GLN A 565 -2.45 27.86 12.79
C GLN A 565 -3.42 28.15 11.64
N ARG A 566 -3.96 27.10 11.00
CA ARG A 566 -5.00 27.23 9.98
C ARG A 566 -6.26 27.87 10.56
N ALA A 567 -6.73 27.41 11.70
CA ALA A 567 -7.87 28.00 12.41
C ALA A 567 -7.67 29.48 12.72
N PHE A 568 -6.47 29.87 13.16
CA PHE A 568 -6.13 31.28 13.37
C PHE A 568 -6.20 32.10 12.07
N SER A 569 -5.68 31.59 10.94
CA SER A 569 -5.81 32.29 9.65
C SER A 569 -7.26 32.48 9.21
N VAL A 570 -8.12 31.47 9.43
CA VAL A 570 -9.56 31.57 9.14
C VAL A 570 -10.23 32.59 10.07
N LEU A 571 -9.85 32.62 11.35
CA LEU A 571 -10.34 33.59 12.33
C LEU A 571 -10.00 35.02 11.90
N MET A 572 -8.74 35.28 11.55
CA MET A 572 -8.29 36.61 11.11
C MET A 572 -8.98 37.05 9.81
N MET A 573 -9.12 36.14 8.83
CA MET A 573 -9.85 36.41 7.58
C MET A 573 -11.32 36.77 7.83
N ARG A 574 -11.98 36.12 8.80
CA ARG A 574 -13.36 36.43 9.15
C ARG A 574 -13.49 37.75 9.88
N LEU A 575 -12.59 38.03 10.82
CA LEU A 575 -12.55 39.30 11.53
C LEU A 575 -12.27 40.48 10.59
N SER A 576 -11.42 40.31 9.57
CA SER A 576 -11.20 41.36 8.56
C SER A 576 -12.41 41.61 7.66
N ASN A 577 -13.28 40.61 7.49
CA ASN A 577 -14.49 40.74 6.68
C ASN A 577 -15.69 41.27 7.49
N GLU A 578 -15.77 40.93 8.79
CA GLU A 578 -16.88 41.28 9.66
C GLU A 578 -16.39 41.66 11.07
N ASN A 579 -16.12 42.95 11.28
CA ASN A 579 -15.54 43.48 12.52
C ASN A 579 -16.44 43.32 13.76
N SER A 580 -17.77 43.17 13.58
CA SER A 580 -18.73 42.98 14.69
C SER A 580 -18.46 41.71 15.50
N LEU A 581 -17.84 40.72 14.88
CA LEU A 581 -17.44 39.44 15.47
C LEU A 581 -16.42 39.61 16.60
N LEU A 582 -15.70 40.73 16.64
CA LEU A 582 -14.78 41.07 17.73
C LEU A 582 -15.50 41.11 19.09
N LEU A 583 -16.78 41.52 19.14
CA LEU A 583 -17.56 41.51 20.37
C LEU A 583 -17.78 40.09 20.92
N ASP A 584 -17.91 39.10 20.05
CA ASP A 584 -18.00 37.71 20.47
C ASP A 584 -16.66 37.19 21.00
N VAL A 585 -15.53 37.62 20.42
CA VAL A 585 -14.18 37.33 20.93
C VAL A 585 -13.95 37.99 22.29
N ALA A 586 -14.36 39.25 22.46
CA ALA A 586 -14.25 39.99 23.72
C ALA A 586 -14.96 39.27 24.87
N LYS A 587 -16.17 38.74 24.64
CA LYS A 587 -16.91 37.96 25.64
C LYS A 587 -16.19 36.66 26.06
N MET A 588 -15.28 36.16 25.23
CA MET A 588 -14.50 34.95 25.54
C MET A 588 -13.27 35.23 26.39
N LEU A 589 -12.92 36.49 26.67
CA LEU A 589 -11.83 36.84 27.59
C LEU A 589 -12.06 36.27 29.00
N GLU A 590 -13.32 36.21 29.45
CA GLU A 590 -13.70 35.69 30.76
C GLU A 590 -13.64 34.14 30.84
N ASP A 591 -13.46 33.44 29.71
CA ASP A 591 -13.39 31.98 29.68
C ASP A 591 -12.00 31.48 30.12
N PRO A 592 -11.90 30.66 31.19
CA PRO A 592 -10.61 30.17 31.69
C PRO A 592 -9.85 29.28 30.69
N LEU A 593 -10.52 28.62 29.74
CA LEU A 593 -9.87 27.71 28.78
C LEU A 593 -9.43 28.44 27.51
N SER A 594 -10.20 29.43 27.08
CA SER A 594 -10.07 30.09 25.78
C SER A 594 -9.63 31.54 25.86
N GLY A 595 -9.62 32.15 27.05
CA GLY A 595 -9.34 33.57 27.27
C GLY A 595 -7.99 34.03 26.74
N SER A 596 -6.94 33.21 26.88
CA SER A 596 -5.62 33.52 26.31
C SER A 596 -5.62 33.61 24.78
N ILE A 597 -6.37 32.74 24.09
CA ILE A 597 -6.48 32.74 22.62
C ILE A 597 -7.34 33.92 22.16
N ALA A 598 -8.41 34.21 22.88
CA ALA A 598 -9.22 35.40 22.64
C ALA A 598 -8.38 36.68 22.81
N ALA A 599 -7.59 36.76 23.88
CA ALA A 599 -6.69 37.86 24.14
C ALA A 599 -5.61 38.03 23.06
N HIS A 600 -4.98 36.92 22.65
CA HIS A 600 -4.04 36.93 21.51
C HIS A 600 -4.71 37.47 20.24
N THR A 601 -5.92 37.01 19.93
CA THR A 601 -6.68 37.45 18.75
C THR A 601 -6.91 38.96 18.79
N ILE A 602 -7.43 39.46 19.90
CA ILE A 602 -7.67 40.89 20.15
C ILE A 602 -6.39 41.70 19.93
N ILE A 603 -5.27 41.27 20.54
CA ILE A 603 -3.99 41.96 20.43
C ILE A 603 -3.50 41.98 18.98
N THR A 604 -3.56 40.85 18.29
CA THR A 604 -3.12 40.75 16.88
C THR A 604 -3.99 41.58 15.93
N THR A 605 -5.26 41.81 16.28
CA THR A 605 -6.15 42.68 15.51
C THR A 605 -6.04 44.16 15.86
N SER A 606 -5.40 44.52 16.99
CA SER A 606 -5.29 45.90 17.45
C SER A 606 -4.74 46.92 16.43
N PRO A 607 -3.82 46.58 15.49
CA PRO A 607 -3.34 47.56 14.51
C PRO A 607 -4.38 48.02 13.49
N TYR A 608 -5.50 47.30 13.35
CA TYR A 608 -6.56 47.60 12.38
C TYR A 608 -7.67 48.48 12.96
N PHE A 609 -7.61 48.79 14.25
CA PHE A 609 -8.64 49.53 14.98
C PHE A 609 -8.00 50.70 15.75
N ASP A 610 -8.77 51.77 15.96
CA ASP A 610 -8.33 52.99 16.64
C ASP A 610 -8.46 52.88 18.18
N GLU A 611 -8.40 54.02 18.90
CA GLU A 611 -8.41 54.15 20.37
C GLU A 611 -9.61 53.46 21.09
N GLU A 612 -10.64 53.02 20.35
CA GLU A 612 -11.78 52.27 20.90
C GLU A 612 -11.36 50.93 21.53
N MET A 613 -10.19 50.41 21.14
CA MET A 613 -9.66 49.12 21.60
C MET A 613 -8.78 49.21 22.83
N ASP A 614 -8.39 50.41 23.25
CA ASP A 614 -7.37 50.66 24.28
C ASP A 614 -7.70 50.01 25.63
N ALA A 615 -8.94 50.21 26.11
CA ALA A 615 -9.42 49.58 27.35
C ALA A 615 -9.41 48.04 27.25
N LEU A 616 -9.84 47.51 26.12
CA LEU A 616 -9.93 46.07 25.86
C LEU A 616 -8.53 45.44 25.63
N LEU A 617 -7.57 46.23 25.12
CA LEU A 617 -6.19 45.83 24.91
C LEU A 617 -5.44 45.66 26.23
N SER A 618 -5.71 46.53 27.21
CA SER A 618 -5.18 46.42 28.57
C SER A 618 -5.67 45.13 29.26
N ASP A 619 -6.98 44.87 29.20
CA ASP A 619 -7.59 43.66 29.76
C ASP A 619 -7.05 42.39 29.08
N ALA A 620 -7.03 42.36 27.74
CA ALA A 620 -6.47 41.26 26.97
C ALA A 620 -4.98 41.02 27.29
N SER A 621 -4.19 42.09 27.44
CA SER A 621 -2.77 41.98 27.79
C SER A 621 -2.54 41.32 29.14
N SER A 622 -3.36 41.64 30.14
CA SER A 622 -3.25 41.02 31.47
C SER A 622 -3.53 39.51 31.43
N ILE A 623 -4.61 39.11 30.74
CA ILE A 623 -5.02 37.70 30.59
C ILE A 623 -3.99 36.92 29.77
N TRP A 624 -3.43 37.55 28.73
CA TRP A 624 -2.44 36.90 27.87
C TRP A 624 -1.10 36.69 28.59
N LEU A 625 -0.65 37.63 29.44
CA LEU A 625 0.58 37.49 30.22
C LEU A 625 0.52 36.31 31.21
N ASP A 626 -0.66 36.00 31.75
CA ASP A 626 -0.84 34.86 32.66
C ASP A 626 -0.69 33.51 31.94
N ALA A 627 -1.10 33.43 30.67
CA ALA A 627 -0.98 32.22 29.84
C ALA A 627 -0.56 32.56 28.40
N PRO A 628 0.73 32.85 28.13
CA PRO A 628 1.15 33.35 26.82
C PRO A 628 0.96 32.33 25.69
N TYR A 629 0.26 32.75 24.63
CA TYR A 629 0.12 32.00 23.38
C TYR A 629 0.73 32.78 22.22
N ARG A 630 1.66 32.12 21.49
CA ARG A 630 2.47 32.70 20.40
C ARG A 630 3.04 34.10 20.75
N PRO A 631 3.98 34.17 21.71
CA PRO A 631 4.62 35.42 22.11
C PRO A 631 5.26 36.20 20.97
N GLU A 632 5.69 35.53 19.92
CA GLU A 632 6.33 36.13 18.75
C GLU A 632 5.39 37.10 18.04
N ASP A 633 4.16 36.67 17.77
CA ASP A 633 3.17 37.48 17.06
C ASP A 633 2.77 38.70 17.91
N VAL A 634 2.49 38.47 19.20
CA VAL A 634 2.04 39.50 20.14
C VAL A 634 3.10 40.58 20.31
N LEU A 635 4.36 40.19 20.55
CA LEU A 635 5.44 41.14 20.72
C LEU A 635 5.70 41.94 19.43
N MET A 636 5.66 41.30 18.26
CA MET A 636 5.86 41.99 16.97
C MET A 636 4.71 42.94 16.62
N VAL A 637 3.48 42.62 17.01
CA VAL A 637 2.31 43.47 16.78
C VAL A 637 2.30 44.67 17.72
N LEU A 638 2.54 44.45 19.02
CA LEU A 638 2.51 45.52 20.01
C LEU A 638 3.75 46.41 19.93
N PHE A 639 4.92 45.82 19.71
CA PHE A 639 6.22 46.49 19.77
C PHE A 639 7.04 46.28 18.49
N PRO A 640 6.52 46.67 17.31
CA PRO A 640 7.26 46.52 16.06
C PRO A 640 8.57 47.34 16.13
N PRO A 641 9.73 46.76 15.74
CA PRO A 641 11.03 47.42 15.87
C PRO A 641 11.19 48.67 14.99
N SER A 642 10.28 48.89 14.05
CA SER A 642 10.32 49.98 13.08
C SER A 642 9.56 51.24 13.50
N VAL A 643 8.79 51.19 14.60
CA VAL A 643 7.89 52.27 15.03
C VAL A 643 8.31 52.78 16.41
N GLU A 644 8.32 54.10 16.57
CA GLU A 644 8.51 54.72 17.89
C GLU A 644 7.27 54.49 18.75
N LEU A 645 7.46 53.95 19.96
CA LEU A 645 6.38 53.68 20.89
C LEU A 645 5.92 55.00 21.53
N SER A 646 4.61 55.19 21.65
CA SER A 646 4.01 56.36 22.31
C SER A 646 2.68 56.01 22.98
N GLY A 647 2.28 56.83 23.96
CA GLY A 647 0.98 56.71 24.63
C GLY A 647 0.82 55.40 25.40
N GLU A 648 -0.31 54.73 25.21
CA GLU A 648 -0.63 53.48 25.91
C GLU A 648 0.32 52.32 25.57
N ARG A 649 0.87 52.29 24.35
CA ARG A 649 1.82 51.24 23.95
C ARG A 649 3.12 51.30 24.72
N GLU A 650 3.56 52.49 25.14
CA GLU A 650 4.74 52.64 26.00
C GLU A 650 4.47 52.09 27.41
N LEU A 651 3.26 52.31 27.95
CA LEU A 651 2.84 51.74 29.23
C LEU A 651 2.78 50.21 29.18
N LEU A 652 2.20 49.65 28.12
CA LEU A 652 2.18 48.21 27.87
C LEU A 652 3.59 47.65 27.70
N PHE A 653 4.49 48.36 27.02
CA PHE A 653 5.88 47.93 26.86
C PHE A 653 6.59 47.75 28.21
N GLU A 654 6.45 48.72 29.11
CA GLU A 654 6.99 48.63 30.47
C GLU A 654 6.36 47.49 31.30
N GLN A 655 5.05 47.26 31.13
CA GLN A 655 4.36 46.15 31.77
C GLN A 655 4.90 44.80 31.30
N TYR A 656 5.04 44.61 29.99
CA TYR A 656 5.54 43.36 29.39
C TYR A 656 7.00 43.10 29.75
N LEU A 657 7.84 44.15 29.81
CA LEU A 657 9.23 44.02 30.26
C LEU A 657 9.31 43.49 31.70
N LYS A 658 8.53 44.08 32.61
CA LYS A 658 8.49 43.66 34.02
C LYS A 658 7.92 42.25 34.17
N ALA A 659 6.81 41.95 33.50
CA ALA A 659 6.20 40.63 33.53
C ALA A 659 7.16 39.57 32.99
N GLY A 660 7.78 39.83 31.84
CA GLY A 660 8.75 38.95 31.19
C GLY A 660 9.90 38.52 32.10
N GLN A 661 10.38 39.40 32.97
CA GLN A 661 11.47 39.09 33.92
C GLN A 661 11.08 38.03 34.96
N VAL A 662 9.79 37.86 35.24
CA VAL A 662 9.25 36.90 36.22
C VAL A 662 8.90 35.55 35.56
N HIS A 663 8.79 35.49 34.23
CA HIS A 663 8.49 34.25 33.51
C HIS A 663 9.60 33.20 33.64
N PRO A 664 9.28 31.91 33.41
CA PRO A 664 10.24 30.81 33.48
C PRO A 664 11.46 31.02 32.58
N ARG A 665 12.65 30.67 33.10
CA ARG A 665 13.90 30.65 32.33
C ARG A 665 13.76 29.70 31.14
N GLY A 666 14.07 30.20 29.95
CA GLY A 666 13.91 29.46 28.69
C GLY A 666 12.61 29.77 27.93
N SER A 667 11.73 30.63 28.46
CA SER A 667 10.61 31.19 27.70
C SER A 667 11.04 32.37 26.81
N ILE A 668 10.29 32.63 25.73
CA ILE A 668 10.52 33.76 24.82
C ILE A 668 10.44 35.08 25.58
N LEU A 669 9.41 35.28 26.40
CA LEU A 669 9.21 36.50 27.17
C LEU A 669 10.38 36.77 28.12
N TRP A 670 10.91 35.74 28.78
CA TRP A 670 12.06 35.89 29.65
C TRP A 670 13.34 36.26 28.89
N ALA A 671 13.62 35.56 27.79
CA ALA A 671 14.82 35.83 26.98
C ALA A 671 14.77 37.23 26.35
N TRP A 672 13.62 37.59 25.77
CA TRP A 672 13.37 38.90 25.17
C TRP A 672 13.47 40.02 26.22
N SER A 673 12.75 39.94 27.34
CA SER A 673 12.70 41.05 28.31
C SER A 673 14.07 41.32 28.95
N ASN A 674 14.83 40.26 29.27
CA ASN A 674 16.16 40.40 29.85
C ASN A 674 17.18 40.92 28.83
N ALA A 675 17.05 40.54 27.55
CA ALA A 675 17.91 41.09 26.50
C ALA A 675 17.60 42.56 26.25
N VAL A 676 16.32 42.91 26.08
CA VAL A 676 15.85 44.29 25.83
C VAL A 676 16.23 45.22 26.98
N ALA A 677 15.98 44.83 28.23
CA ALA A 677 16.34 45.64 29.39
C ALA A 677 17.84 45.93 29.43
N ARG A 678 18.68 44.90 29.21
CA ARG A 678 20.14 45.07 29.25
C ARG A 678 20.68 45.92 28.11
N ILE A 679 20.13 45.77 26.90
CA ILE A 679 20.51 46.57 25.73
C ILE A 679 20.10 48.04 25.95
N ARG A 680 18.92 48.30 26.53
CA ARG A 680 18.46 49.66 26.85
C ARG A 680 19.35 50.34 27.89
N ASP A 681 19.83 49.58 28.88
CA ASP A 681 20.71 50.06 29.94
C ASP A 681 22.20 50.13 29.52
N ASP A 682 22.53 49.85 28.25
CA ASP A 682 23.90 49.76 27.70
C ASP A 682 24.80 48.80 28.50
N THR A 683 24.22 47.71 29.00
CA THR A 683 24.92 46.67 29.76
C THR A 683 25.28 45.47 28.87
N PRO A 684 26.49 44.89 29.02
CA PRO A 684 26.89 43.76 28.20
C PRO A 684 26.08 42.51 28.53
N LEU A 685 25.64 41.80 27.48
CA LEU A 685 24.93 40.53 27.61
C LEU A 685 25.91 39.42 28.02
N SER A 686 25.53 38.58 28.98
CA SER A 686 26.32 37.41 29.37
C SER A 686 26.20 36.31 28.32
N LEU A 687 27.24 35.48 28.14
CA LEU A 687 27.24 34.38 27.17
C LEU A 687 26.06 33.43 27.32
N ASP A 688 25.63 33.15 28.56
CA ASP A 688 24.48 32.29 28.83
C ASP A 688 23.14 32.91 28.42
N LEU A 689 23.02 34.24 28.52
CA LEU A 689 21.82 34.95 28.07
C LEU A 689 21.78 35.00 26.54
N ILE A 690 22.92 35.22 25.89
CA ILE A 690 23.05 35.16 24.43
C ILE A 690 22.65 33.78 23.90
N ARG A 691 23.14 32.69 24.51
CA ARG A 691 22.75 31.31 24.16
C ARG A 691 21.26 31.06 24.37
N SER A 692 20.70 31.55 25.48
CA SER A 692 19.27 31.45 25.75
C SER A 692 18.45 32.18 24.68
N CYS A 693 18.90 33.35 24.23
CA CYS A 693 18.27 34.08 23.13
C CYS A 693 18.34 33.32 21.81
N MET A 694 19.51 32.80 21.42
CA MET A 694 19.67 32.05 20.17
C MET A 694 18.86 30.74 20.13
N ASN A 695 18.59 30.12 21.27
CA ASN A 695 17.81 28.88 21.36
C ASN A 695 16.30 29.10 21.29
N VAL A 696 15.82 30.25 21.74
CA VAL A 696 14.39 30.47 22.03
C VAL A 696 13.78 31.57 21.18
N LEU A 697 14.54 32.62 20.84
CA LEU A 697 14.04 33.76 20.07
C LEU A 697 14.16 33.50 18.57
N PRO A 698 13.18 33.98 17.76
CA PRO A 698 13.27 33.95 16.30
C PRO A 698 14.57 34.57 15.79
N SER A 699 15.22 33.88 14.87
CA SER A 699 16.55 34.24 14.35
C SER A 699 16.58 35.63 13.69
N GLN A 700 15.47 36.03 13.08
CA GLN A 700 15.28 37.36 12.49
C GLN A 700 15.40 38.49 13.52
N TRP A 701 14.94 38.27 14.77
CA TRP A 701 14.94 39.31 15.80
C TRP A 701 16.35 39.70 16.23
N TRP A 702 17.25 38.73 16.35
CA TRP A 702 18.61 38.97 16.82
C TRP A 702 19.66 38.98 15.71
N SER A 703 19.26 38.79 14.44
CA SER A 703 20.17 38.77 13.28
C SER A 703 21.11 39.97 13.19
N ALA A 704 20.68 41.18 13.57
CA ALA A 704 21.55 42.36 13.62
C ALA A 704 22.72 42.26 14.61
N TRP A 705 22.65 41.38 15.60
CA TRP A 705 23.74 41.09 16.53
C TRP A 705 24.47 39.79 16.21
N ALA A 706 24.11 39.09 15.13
CA ALA A 706 24.63 37.75 14.83
C ALA A 706 26.17 37.73 14.71
N PHE A 707 26.78 38.76 14.10
CA PHE A 707 28.24 38.88 14.01
C PHE A 707 28.90 39.01 15.40
N ASP A 708 28.38 39.90 16.25
CA ASP A 708 28.90 40.13 17.60
C ASP A 708 28.74 38.87 18.46
N TRP A 709 27.55 38.27 18.42
CA TRP A 709 27.21 37.09 19.22
C TRP A 709 28.02 35.87 18.79
N LEU A 710 28.22 35.66 17.48
CA LEU A 710 29.08 34.59 16.97
C LEU A 710 30.52 34.79 17.44
N THR A 711 31.04 36.01 17.32
CA THR A 711 32.41 36.36 17.76
C THR A 711 32.59 36.10 19.25
N PHE A 712 31.62 36.50 20.09
CA PHE A 712 31.66 36.24 21.52
C PHE A 712 31.65 34.75 21.86
N GLN A 713 30.83 33.93 21.18
CA GLN A 713 30.84 32.48 21.40
C GLN A 713 32.17 31.85 20.96
N LEU A 714 32.66 32.21 19.78
CA LEU A 714 33.90 31.70 19.21
C LEU A 714 35.14 32.05 20.06
N SER A 715 35.09 33.13 20.83
CA SER A 715 36.19 33.56 21.71
C SER A 715 36.45 32.61 22.90
N THR A 716 35.49 31.73 23.23
CA THR A 716 35.59 30.80 24.38
C THR A 716 35.55 29.33 23.95
N SER A 717 36.23 28.45 24.70
CA SER A 717 36.16 27.00 24.44
C SER A 717 34.75 26.44 24.61
N SER A 718 34.04 26.86 25.66
CA SER A 718 32.65 26.45 25.92
C SER A 718 31.69 26.93 24.83
N GLY A 719 31.91 28.11 24.25
CA GLY A 719 31.11 28.62 23.14
C GLY A 719 31.35 27.86 21.84
N ARG A 720 32.60 27.48 21.54
CA ARG A 720 32.91 26.62 20.39
C ARG A 720 32.29 25.23 20.51
N GLU A 721 32.34 24.61 21.69
CA GLU A 721 31.65 23.33 21.95
C GLU A 721 30.13 23.46 21.78
N TRP A 722 29.54 24.54 22.31
CA TRP A 722 28.11 24.80 22.17
C TRP A 722 27.69 24.99 20.70
N LEU A 723 28.46 25.77 19.92
CA LEU A 723 28.23 25.99 18.50
C LEU A 723 28.32 24.70 17.67
N ALA A 724 29.17 23.75 18.05
CA ALA A 724 29.28 22.47 17.36
C ALA A 724 28.03 21.60 17.53
N THR A 725 27.34 21.68 18.68
CA THR A 725 26.15 20.86 18.97
C THR A 725 24.83 21.56 18.65
N HIS A 726 24.82 22.85 18.31
CA HIS A 726 23.61 23.62 18.04
C HIS A 726 23.60 24.11 16.57
N PRO A 727 22.92 23.42 15.66
CA PRO A 727 22.87 23.81 14.26
C PRO A 727 22.01 25.07 14.07
N LEU A 728 22.64 26.15 13.61
CA LEU A 728 22.00 27.39 13.18
C LEU A 728 22.46 27.73 11.77
N SER A 729 21.59 28.32 10.95
CA SER A 729 21.92 28.76 9.59
C SER A 729 22.73 30.06 9.59
N TRP A 730 23.97 30.01 10.09
CA TRP A 730 24.88 31.16 10.16
C TRP A 730 25.06 31.92 8.84
N PRO A 731 25.18 31.25 7.67
CA PRO A 731 25.22 31.96 6.40
C PRO A 731 24.01 32.86 6.14
N SER A 732 22.80 32.38 6.44
CA SER A 732 21.58 33.18 6.22
C SER A 732 21.46 34.33 7.23
N LEU A 733 21.97 34.15 8.45
CA LEU A 733 21.96 35.18 9.49
C LEU A 733 22.95 36.30 9.22
N LEU A 734 24.15 35.98 8.75
CA LEU A 734 25.23 36.94 8.53
C LEU A 734 25.10 37.66 7.18
N ALA A 735 24.46 37.06 6.19
CA ALA A 735 24.41 37.59 4.82
C ALA A 735 23.09 38.29 4.44
N ARG A 736 22.36 38.76 5.44
CA ARG A 736 21.16 39.60 5.28
C ARG A 736 21.52 40.93 4.59
N PRO A 737 20.62 41.57 3.82
CA PRO A 737 20.90 42.82 3.12
C PRO A 737 21.42 43.93 4.03
N HIS A 738 22.36 44.74 3.54
CA HIS A 738 22.85 45.90 4.26
C HIS A 738 21.71 46.93 4.41
N GLY A 739 21.47 47.41 5.64
CA GLY A 739 20.42 48.38 5.93
C GLY A 739 19.03 47.79 6.16
N GLU A 740 18.86 46.47 6.11
CA GLU A 740 17.61 45.81 6.50
C GLU A 740 17.27 46.18 7.95
N ARG A 741 16.05 46.69 8.19
CA ARG A 741 15.56 46.98 9.54
C ARG A 741 15.16 45.67 10.22
N VAL A 742 15.92 45.28 11.22
CA VAL A 742 15.71 44.08 12.03
C VAL A 742 15.91 44.42 13.50
N GLY A 743 15.39 43.62 14.42
CA GLY A 743 15.60 43.92 15.83
C GLY A 743 14.69 43.12 16.74
N LEU A 744 15.00 43.20 18.03
CA LEU A 744 14.11 42.70 19.06
C LEU A 744 12.86 43.59 19.08
N PRO A 745 11.66 43.04 19.33
CA PRO A 745 10.46 43.86 19.51
C PRO A 745 10.71 44.98 20.53
N GLY A 746 10.44 46.23 20.14
CA GLY A 746 10.72 47.46 20.89
C GLY A 746 12.13 48.05 20.74
N ILE A 747 13.10 47.33 20.14
CA ILE A 747 14.46 47.83 19.85
C ILE A 747 14.82 47.53 18.40
N GLY A 748 14.67 48.54 17.53
CA GLY A 748 15.10 48.46 16.14
C GLY A 748 16.61 48.63 15.97
N ARG A 749 17.18 47.87 15.03
CA ARG A 749 18.56 48.00 14.57
C ARG A 749 18.62 47.81 13.04
N THR A 750 19.71 48.22 12.41
CA THR A 750 19.96 47.93 11.00
C THR A 750 21.00 46.84 10.87
N HIS A 751 20.77 45.90 9.95
CA HIS A 751 21.74 44.86 9.65
C HIS A 751 22.93 45.44 8.88
N SER A 752 24.16 45.10 9.28
CA SER A 752 25.40 45.61 8.68
C SER A 752 25.77 44.99 7.33
N GLY A 753 25.00 44.01 6.87
CA GLY A 753 25.37 43.17 5.72
C GLY A 753 26.46 42.16 6.04
N PHE A 754 26.85 41.36 5.04
CA PHE A 754 27.94 40.40 5.18
C PHE A 754 29.29 41.13 5.21
N VAL A 755 29.93 41.19 6.39
CA VAL A 755 31.24 41.80 6.57
C VAL A 755 32.29 40.72 6.85
N PRO A 756 33.24 40.44 5.93
CA PRO A 756 34.28 39.44 6.17
C PRO A 756 35.20 39.88 7.31
N ASN A 757 35.54 38.96 8.21
CA ASN A 757 36.45 39.20 9.34
C ASN A 757 37.47 38.04 9.46
N GLN A 758 38.76 38.36 9.34
CA GLN A 758 39.86 37.40 9.39
C GLN A 758 40.02 36.74 10.77
N GLU A 759 39.71 37.45 11.86
CA GLU A 759 39.78 36.90 13.21
C GLU A 759 38.67 35.84 13.42
N LEU A 760 37.49 36.09 12.86
CA LEU A 760 36.37 35.15 12.87
C LEU A 760 36.74 33.87 12.08
N MET A 761 37.39 34.01 10.93
CA MET A 761 37.84 32.88 10.10
C MET A 761 38.74 31.89 10.85
N ILE A 762 39.71 32.38 11.63
CA ILE A 762 40.61 31.52 12.43
C ILE A 762 39.82 30.80 13.52
N ASN A 763 38.90 31.50 14.19
CA ASN A 763 38.14 30.91 15.28
C ASN A 763 37.12 29.85 14.80
N LEU A 764 36.58 29.99 13.58
CA LEU A 764 35.70 28.97 12.97
C LEU A 764 36.42 27.63 12.80
N LEU A 765 37.70 27.63 12.42
CA LEU A 765 38.50 26.40 12.27
C LEU A 765 38.73 25.66 13.59
N MET A 766 38.61 26.36 14.73
CA MET A 766 38.79 25.79 16.06
C MET A 766 37.52 25.15 16.64
N VAL A 767 36.42 25.12 15.88
CA VAL A 767 35.16 24.49 16.31
C VAL A 767 35.27 22.96 16.18
N PRO A 768 34.97 22.19 17.25
CA PRO A 768 35.03 20.74 17.21
C PRO A 768 33.95 20.15 16.28
N GLU A 769 34.09 18.87 15.94
CA GLU A 769 33.10 18.16 15.11
C GLU A 769 31.72 18.09 15.78
N GLY A 770 30.67 18.33 15.00
CA GLY A 770 29.28 18.30 15.45
C GLY A 770 28.30 18.76 14.36
N GLU A 771 27.00 18.62 14.62
CA GLU A 771 25.94 18.95 13.65
C GLU A 771 25.96 20.42 13.19
N GLY A 772 26.32 21.36 14.07
CA GLY A 772 26.37 22.79 13.76
C GLY A 772 27.61 23.23 12.99
N LYS A 773 28.63 22.38 12.85
CA LYS A 773 29.90 22.73 12.21
C LYS A 773 29.76 22.99 10.71
N ALA A 774 28.87 22.28 10.02
CA ALA A 774 28.72 22.40 8.56
C ALA A 774 28.38 23.83 8.14
N SER A 775 27.42 24.46 8.82
CA SER A 775 27.00 25.85 8.60
C SER A 775 28.13 26.86 8.84
N LEU A 776 28.91 26.65 9.90
CA LEU A 776 30.06 27.50 10.25
C LEU A 776 31.21 27.38 9.22
N MET A 777 31.42 26.18 8.68
CA MET A 777 32.41 25.96 7.63
C MET A 777 31.96 26.57 6.28
N ASP A 778 30.67 26.63 6.01
CA ASP A 778 30.16 27.36 4.86
C ASP A 778 30.41 28.88 5.01
N VAL A 779 30.27 29.45 6.22
CA VAL A 779 30.70 30.84 6.48
C VAL A 779 32.21 31.02 6.27
N TYR A 780 33.03 30.06 6.70
CA TYR A 780 34.48 30.08 6.45
C TYR A 780 34.78 30.11 4.95
N ASP A 781 34.15 29.22 4.16
CA ASP A 781 34.36 29.13 2.71
C ASP A 781 33.79 30.37 1.99
N MET A 782 32.71 30.96 2.49
CA MET A 782 32.18 32.26 2.03
C MET A 782 33.24 33.36 2.17
N ILE A 783 33.81 33.53 3.37
CA ILE A 783 34.86 34.53 3.65
C ILE A 783 36.08 34.26 2.76
N GLN A 784 36.56 33.02 2.71
CA GLN A 784 37.75 32.66 1.92
C GLN A 784 37.55 32.91 0.42
N SER A 785 36.39 32.56 -0.13
CA SER A 785 36.09 32.76 -1.55
C SER A 785 35.98 34.25 -1.91
N LEU A 786 35.44 35.07 -1.00
CA LEU A 786 35.33 36.51 -1.16
C LEU A 786 36.71 37.19 -1.11
N GLU A 787 37.54 36.86 -0.13
CA GLU A 787 38.88 37.46 0.04
C GLU A 787 39.88 37.03 -1.03
N SER A 788 39.81 35.78 -1.50
CA SER A 788 40.78 35.23 -2.47
C SER A 788 40.33 35.33 -3.94
N GLU A 789 39.23 36.03 -4.23
CA GLU A 789 38.60 36.12 -5.56
C GLU A 789 38.40 34.75 -6.25
N ARG A 790 38.16 33.69 -5.47
CA ARG A 790 37.99 32.33 -5.99
C ARG A 790 36.56 32.12 -6.51
N PRO A 791 36.35 31.13 -7.40
CA PRO A 791 35.01 30.67 -7.76
C PRO A 791 34.16 30.39 -6.52
N VAL A 792 32.86 30.69 -6.60
CA VAL A 792 31.91 30.45 -5.50
C VAL A 792 31.90 28.96 -5.17
N HIS A 793 32.10 28.63 -3.89
CA HIS A 793 32.11 27.25 -3.44
C HIS A 793 30.68 26.67 -3.40
N GLN A 794 30.58 25.35 -3.47
CA GLN A 794 29.34 24.64 -3.18
C GLN A 794 29.26 24.39 -1.67
N GLY A 795 28.17 24.86 -1.05
CA GLY A 795 27.97 24.74 0.40
C GLY A 795 27.60 23.34 0.86
N ARG A 796 27.81 23.09 2.16
CA ARG A 796 27.43 21.87 2.87
C ARG A 796 25.96 21.88 3.29
N ILE A 797 25.43 23.04 3.73
CA ILE A 797 24.02 23.16 4.15
C ILE A 797 23.09 23.49 2.99
N HIS A 798 23.61 24.17 1.95
CA HIS A 798 22.87 24.51 0.74
C HIS A 798 23.87 24.71 -0.41
N PRO A 799 23.66 24.14 -1.62
CA PRO A 799 24.64 24.20 -2.71
C PRO A 799 24.98 25.63 -3.13
N LEU A 800 23.98 26.53 -3.12
CA LEU A 800 24.11 27.93 -3.52
C LEU A 800 24.53 28.89 -2.40
N VAL A 801 24.84 28.41 -1.18
CA VAL A 801 25.09 29.29 -0.02
C VAL A 801 26.21 30.31 -0.26
N GLY A 802 27.25 29.92 -1.01
CA GLY A 802 28.39 30.79 -1.31
C GLY A 802 28.01 32.06 -2.08
N TRP A 803 26.89 32.07 -2.80
CA TRP A 803 26.41 33.24 -3.53
C TRP A 803 25.91 34.36 -2.59
N LEU A 804 25.51 34.04 -1.36
CA LEU A 804 25.08 35.04 -0.38
C LEU A 804 26.18 36.06 -0.03
N ALA A 805 27.45 35.68 -0.14
CA ALA A 805 28.59 36.58 0.08
C ALA A 805 28.88 37.49 -1.13
N ARG A 806 28.25 37.24 -2.29
CA ARG A 806 28.44 38.01 -3.52
C ARG A 806 27.30 39.02 -3.71
N ASP A 807 27.57 40.02 -4.54
CA ASP A 807 26.56 40.97 -4.98
C ASP A 807 25.51 40.27 -5.87
N VAL A 808 24.22 40.59 -5.69
CA VAL A 808 23.11 39.94 -6.41
C VAL A 808 23.21 40.16 -7.92
N SER A 809 23.81 41.27 -8.37
CA SER A 809 24.08 41.55 -9.79
C SER A 809 25.02 40.53 -10.46
N THR A 810 25.81 39.81 -9.67
CA THR A 810 26.78 38.81 -10.16
C THR A 810 26.23 37.38 -10.16
N TRP A 811 25.00 37.19 -9.68
CA TRP A 811 24.40 35.86 -9.54
C TRP A 811 23.96 35.29 -10.90
N PRO A 812 24.18 34.00 -11.16
CA PRO A 812 23.61 33.33 -12.32
C PRO A 812 22.10 33.11 -12.15
N LEU A 813 21.43 32.73 -13.24
CA LEU A 813 20.02 32.32 -13.18
C LEU A 813 19.91 30.95 -12.50
N PHE A 814 19.37 30.92 -11.29
CA PHE A 814 19.07 29.70 -10.55
C PHE A 814 17.74 29.11 -11.00
N SER A 815 17.67 27.78 -11.10
CA SER A 815 16.40 27.06 -11.26
C SER A 815 15.61 27.02 -9.94
N THR A 816 14.30 26.75 -10.02
CA THR A 816 13.46 26.58 -8.83
C THR A 816 13.93 25.42 -7.96
N ASP A 817 14.33 24.32 -8.59
CA ASP A 817 14.75 23.11 -7.88
C ASP A 817 16.06 23.33 -7.12
N GLU A 818 17.00 24.10 -7.68
CA GLU A 818 18.25 24.46 -7.01
C GLU A 818 18.04 25.42 -5.83
N LEU A 819 17.00 26.27 -5.87
CA LEU A 819 16.69 27.22 -4.81
C LEU A 819 16.06 26.55 -3.58
N PHE A 820 15.32 25.46 -3.77
CA PHE A 820 14.68 24.72 -2.67
C PHE A 820 15.52 23.54 -2.16
N LEU A 821 16.76 23.37 -2.66
CA LEU A 821 17.62 22.25 -2.32
C LEU A 821 18.54 22.58 -1.13
N GLY A 822 18.19 22.10 0.06
CA GLY A 822 19.02 22.24 1.27
C GLY A 822 18.34 23.05 2.37
N ASP A 823 19.11 23.87 3.08
CA ASP A 823 18.64 24.69 4.20
C ASP A 823 17.58 25.73 3.79
N SER A 824 16.42 25.71 4.43
CA SER A 824 15.27 26.55 4.09
C SER A 824 15.50 28.04 4.33
N ASP A 825 16.32 28.41 5.34
CA ASP A 825 16.60 29.81 5.65
C ASP A 825 17.53 30.43 4.59
N VAL A 826 18.51 29.67 4.12
CA VAL A 826 19.34 30.06 2.95
C VAL A 826 18.47 30.20 1.71
N SER A 827 17.58 29.24 1.44
CA SER A 827 16.64 29.31 0.31
C SER A 827 15.78 30.57 0.35
N ALA A 828 15.15 30.85 1.50
CA ALA A 828 14.31 32.03 1.69
C ALA A 828 15.07 33.34 1.45
N LEU A 829 16.33 33.42 1.91
CA LEU A 829 17.15 34.61 1.72
C LEU A 829 17.63 34.78 0.27
N LEU A 830 18.01 33.69 -0.41
CA LEU A 830 18.37 33.71 -1.83
C LEU A 830 17.19 34.22 -2.68
N ILE A 831 15.99 33.68 -2.44
CA ILE A 831 14.76 34.10 -3.13
C ILE A 831 14.46 35.57 -2.82
N GLY A 832 14.47 35.96 -1.54
CA GLY A 832 14.18 37.33 -1.12
C GLY A 832 15.12 38.37 -1.74
N ARG A 833 16.42 38.10 -1.74
CA ARG A 833 17.43 38.98 -2.35
C ARG A 833 17.33 39.04 -3.88
N ALA A 834 17.05 37.91 -4.52
CA ALA A 834 16.84 37.86 -5.97
C ALA A 834 15.57 38.63 -6.39
N MET A 835 14.50 38.57 -5.58
CA MET A 835 13.26 39.33 -5.83
C MET A 835 13.45 40.84 -5.63
N LEU A 836 14.08 41.26 -4.53
CA LEU A 836 14.34 42.69 -4.25
C LEU A 836 15.14 43.34 -5.38
N ASN A 837 16.19 42.67 -5.88
CA ASN A 837 17.00 43.17 -6.98
C ASN A 837 16.24 43.26 -8.32
N ARG A 838 15.16 42.48 -8.51
CA ARG A 838 14.30 42.57 -9.70
C ARG A 838 13.25 43.68 -9.61
N ILE A 839 12.99 44.20 -8.41
CA ILE A 839 12.02 45.28 -8.16
C ILE A 839 12.72 46.66 -8.19
N GLU A 840 14.03 46.71 -7.92
CA GLU A 840 14.85 47.93 -7.97
C GLU A 840 15.46 48.24 -9.36
N ILE A 841 15.21 47.40 -10.38
CA ILE A 841 15.49 47.65 -11.81
C ILE A 841 14.17 47.99 -12.51
#